data_AF-A0A084EN64-F1
#
_entry.id   AF-A0A084EN64-F1
#
_cell.length_a   1.000
_cell.length_b   1.000
_cell.length_c   1.000
_cell.angle_alpha   90.00
_cell.angle_beta   90.00
_cell.angle_gamma   90.00
#
_symmetry.space_group_name_H-M   'P 1'
#
loop_
_entity.id
_entity.type
_entity.pdbx_description
1 polymer ?
#
loop_
_entity_poly.entity_id
_entity_poly.type
_entity_poly.pdbx_seq_one_letter_code
_entity_poly.pdbx_strand_id
1 'polypeptide(L)'
;MAALDEERLVLAEQIRQALAIENALTRPQARAYVRCLQTTWQVPTIGWGERESASQLEDARRLLHAAHIFSTIEGGESPRAIDCYRRTGEILEWLARAEDGVRAIVPIELLAAAAYQLGGLPAMASGLLDQIESEHEGVRLYSAFLRADFDRVVQRSAAFWRDNPGLTSADAENAIFAAMHGEDDTPGFLWTVTVELVRSLGLIADSLRRGDDERLASAMAKLRAMDDLANRLFSHDAALVIGLMRQVADRYVAASIYTPLRQLAVLRPERTGRLLRYARDQFSRNRGILWTSQLHGVDRLLRESSFALCTPTGSGKTLVANLALIKELLLRAPDGLGPLALYIVPSRALAGEVEAKLSSELRGDVIVTGLYGGADWGITDAWLTSEEPVVLIATVEKADALLRYLGKLLIARLSLLIIDEAHQVVPEASEATAVSFSDHSNRSLRLENLVSRILAQRPEVTRIALTAVAGGASGPVARWIEGHAEAKAVGVRYRSTRQVIGVLETAPGSSGQILLDLMNGKPLYLRGQENPVYLPLRFAPMPLLPSQWRNSLNHFNSLSVLWTALHLAREDQRILISVAQEPEQTMRWFSEALALSTWEAIVEFERPEGFLGDRFDEARAACLDYCGADSFELFLLDRGIATSHGQMPQRLRRLMVEMIDRKVCPITVATATLTEGVNLPFDLIFLTSLKRRSWDPVEEQPIVTPFSTSEFRNLAGRAGRPGAARGIEGMTLVALPTRISTTATSMKPKASKPVQERQLREWAADYEDLTRRLLAEEQEADAAESPLALLLTRIWRKANELLGVAPDAFMDWLERTAPGAVSGEAGTGASDPTSRLADAMDELDSVLLTALAETERDDDAAMTPARAEEQLRALWARTFTAVAAEQEAWLEAAFIRRGSGIIQHIYPDAGERQRLYQYGFTPWVGRRFEAVAAQILALIAGAADYGTLNAERRIDIFEAIGNLLEGDKGFGFRVRPTLGDQALLDQWNDVLGWWMNEPGAKAPDADSLRAWQRFVADNLEFRLGVAIGAVVAKAWSDGAPDTTTTPTLADWKQTASLPWFGFWARELLRWGTHDPFVAFCLSQGLARTREAATARRPEFDAWLEENVDEPDGEDRIDPQLFQRWQASLPRRESPETPPELFNVHLTGTNGHRQRYAVIPIEDGDRTRWLDPAGFELAVSDGRKPEGWSPFRSDFELRTAARQAAVVRAFRPA
;
A
#
# COMPACT_ATOMS: atom_id res chain seq x y z
N MET A 1 3.77 -32.84 38.91
CA MET A 1 3.14 -32.66 37.58
C MET A 1 4.01 -33.20 36.44
N ALA A 2 5.34 -32.99 36.44
CA ALA A 2 6.23 -33.45 35.37
C ALA A 2 6.14 -34.95 34.96
N ALA A 3 5.80 -35.85 35.90
CA ALA A 3 5.68 -37.28 35.63
C ALA A 3 4.50 -37.67 34.70
N LEU A 4 3.55 -36.75 34.45
CA LEU A 4 2.36 -36.99 33.62
C LEU A 4 2.35 -36.14 32.34
N ASP A 5 3.46 -35.45 32.02
CA ASP A 5 3.49 -34.50 30.90
C ASP A 5 3.29 -35.19 29.54
N GLU A 6 3.79 -36.41 29.36
CA GLU A 6 3.57 -37.19 28.13
C GLU A 6 2.09 -37.57 27.94
N GLU A 7 1.43 -38.05 29.00
CA GLU A 7 -0.01 -38.36 28.97
C GLU A 7 -0.88 -37.11 28.71
N ARG A 8 -0.51 -35.99 29.33
CA ARG A 8 -1.18 -34.69 29.11
C ARG A 8 -1.02 -34.20 27.68
N LEU A 9 0.17 -34.36 27.08
CA LEU A 9 0.42 -34.02 25.68
C LEU A 9 -0.40 -34.90 24.72
N VAL A 10 -0.52 -36.20 25.00
CA VAL A 10 -1.35 -37.11 24.18
C VAL A 10 -2.82 -36.71 24.22
N LEU A 11 -3.36 -36.41 25.41
CA LEU A 11 -4.76 -35.98 25.54
C LEU A 11 -5.01 -34.63 24.85
N ALA A 12 -4.09 -33.67 25.02
CA ALA A 12 -4.17 -32.37 24.37
C ALA A 12 -4.12 -32.48 22.84
N GLU A 13 -3.30 -33.40 22.31
CA GLU A 13 -3.19 -33.67 20.88
C GLU A 13 -4.47 -34.30 20.30
N GLN A 14 -5.13 -35.20 21.03
CA GLN A 14 -6.43 -35.75 20.62
C GLN A 14 -7.49 -34.65 20.46
N ILE A 15 -7.54 -33.70 21.40
CA ILE A 15 -8.44 -32.54 21.33
C ILE A 15 -8.09 -31.65 20.13
N ARG A 16 -6.80 -31.36 19.91
CA ARG A 16 -6.34 -30.54 18.78
C ARG A 16 -6.71 -31.17 17.43
N GLN A 17 -6.49 -32.46 17.26
CA GLN A 17 -6.87 -33.19 16.05
C GLN A 17 -8.39 -33.24 15.85
N ALA A 18 -9.17 -33.36 16.91
CA ALA A 18 -10.63 -33.34 16.82
C ALA A 18 -11.16 -31.97 16.39
N LEU A 19 -10.71 -30.88 17.02
CA LEU A 19 -11.38 -29.58 16.97
C LEU A 19 -10.59 -28.46 16.29
N ALA A 20 -9.26 -28.52 16.27
CA ALA A 20 -8.36 -27.43 15.86
C ALA A 20 -7.45 -27.77 14.66
N ILE A 21 -7.89 -28.63 13.75
CA ILE A 21 -7.22 -28.76 12.45
C ILE A 21 -7.40 -27.46 11.68
N GLU A 22 -6.28 -26.94 11.18
CA GLU A 22 -6.24 -25.73 10.36
C GLU A 22 -7.08 -25.89 9.10
N ASN A 23 -7.92 -24.89 8.78
CA ASN A 23 -8.75 -24.81 7.57
C ASN A 23 -9.75 -25.96 7.34
N ALA A 24 -10.09 -26.74 8.37
CA ALA A 24 -11.16 -27.74 8.30
C ALA A 24 -12.20 -27.50 9.40
N LEU A 25 -13.43 -27.13 9.01
CA LEU A 25 -14.53 -26.88 9.95
C LEU A 25 -15.37 -28.13 10.18
N THR A 26 -15.73 -28.38 11.43
CA THR A 26 -16.82 -29.32 11.76
C THR A 26 -18.17 -28.69 11.35
N ARG A 27 -19.21 -29.51 11.19
CA ARG A 27 -20.56 -29.01 10.84
C ARG A 27 -21.12 -27.97 11.83
N PRO A 28 -20.97 -28.15 13.17
CA PRO A 28 -21.34 -27.10 14.13
C PRO A 28 -20.54 -25.81 13.96
N GLN A 29 -19.21 -25.90 13.74
CA GLN A 29 -18.34 -24.75 13.52
C GLN A 29 -18.74 -23.97 12.25
N ALA A 30 -18.99 -24.66 11.15
CA ALA A 30 -19.42 -24.03 9.90
C ALA A 30 -20.77 -23.31 10.04
N ARG A 31 -21.74 -23.90 10.78
CA ARG A 31 -23.03 -23.24 11.06
C ARG A 31 -22.85 -22.01 11.96
N ALA A 32 -21.98 -22.07 12.97
CA ALA A 32 -21.66 -20.92 13.82
C ALA A 32 -21.08 -19.78 12.99
N TYR A 33 -20.14 -20.10 12.09
CA TYR A 33 -19.52 -19.14 11.19
C TYR A 33 -20.53 -18.48 10.23
N VAL A 34 -21.36 -19.27 9.53
CA VAL A 34 -22.40 -18.72 8.63
C VAL A 34 -23.36 -17.81 9.40
N ARG A 35 -23.80 -18.22 10.59
CA ARG A 35 -24.69 -17.41 11.41
C ARG A 35 -24.04 -16.09 11.82
N CYS A 36 -22.78 -16.11 12.23
CA CYS A 36 -22.00 -14.91 12.54
C CYS A 36 -22.00 -13.91 11.36
N LEU A 37 -21.75 -14.39 10.13
CA LEU A 37 -21.78 -13.55 8.93
C LEU A 37 -23.19 -12.97 8.68
N GLN A 38 -24.24 -13.79 8.84
CA GLN A 38 -25.63 -13.34 8.67
C GLN A 38 -26.00 -12.22 9.64
N THR A 39 -25.67 -12.39 10.92
CA THR A 39 -25.90 -11.35 11.94
C THR A 39 -25.11 -10.08 11.62
N THR A 40 -23.83 -10.22 11.22
CA THR A 40 -22.98 -9.07 10.88
C THR A 40 -23.56 -8.26 9.72
N TRP A 41 -24.17 -8.91 8.75
CA TRP A 41 -24.76 -8.27 7.58
C TRP A 41 -26.24 -7.93 7.75
N GLN A 42 -26.79 -8.12 8.95
CA GLN A 42 -28.20 -7.87 9.27
C GLN A 42 -29.18 -8.60 8.34
N VAL A 43 -28.78 -9.77 7.85
CA VAL A 43 -29.66 -10.65 7.08
C VAL A 43 -30.24 -11.74 8.00
N PRO A 44 -31.51 -12.15 7.79
CA PRO A 44 -32.11 -13.14 8.68
C PRO A 44 -31.31 -14.45 8.77
N THR A 45 -31.10 -14.91 10.00
CA THR A 45 -30.16 -15.98 10.35
C THR A 45 -30.72 -17.39 10.10
N ILE A 46 -29.82 -18.39 10.07
CA ILE A 46 -30.18 -19.82 10.13
C ILE A 46 -30.72 -20.20 11.53
N GLY A 47 -31.51 -21.27 11.60
CA GLY A 47 -31.98 -21.80 12.88
C GLY A 47 -30.81 -22.23 13.78
N TRP A 48 -30.83 -21.75 15.03
CA TRP A 48 -29.78 -21.98 16.03
C TRP A 48 -30.38 -21.96 17.45
N GLY A 49 -30.01 -22.94 18.28
CA GLY A 49 -30.49 -23.04 19.67
C GLY A 49 -29.41 -22.89 20.74
N GLU A 50 -29.79 -22.59 21.98
CA GLU A 50 -28.86 -22.37 23.11
C GLU A 50 -27.94 -23.57 23.39
N ARG A 51 -28.42 -24.81 23.20
CA ARG A 51 -27.59 -26.01 23.36
C ARG A 51 -26.40 -26.03 22.40
N GLU A 52 -26.56 -25.48 21.20
CA GLU A 52 -25.49 -25.40 20.20
C GLU A 52 -24.43 -24.38 20.62
N SER A 53 -24.85 -23.22 21.14
CA SER A 53 -23.93 -22.22 21.73
C SER A 53 -23.17 -22.78 22.92
N ALA A 54 -23.85 -23.48 23.83
CA ALA A 54 -23.23 -24.10 25.00
C ALA A 54 -22.17 -25.16 24.61
N SER A 55 -22.48 -26.00 23.61
CA SER A 55 -21.54 -27.00 23.09
C SER A 55 -20.30 -26.35 22.46
N GLN A 56 -20.47 -25.28 21.67
CA GLN A 56 -19.33 -24.57 21.07
C GLN A 56 -18.47 -23.87 22.13
N LEU A 57 -19.07 -23.29 23.15
CA LEU A 57 -18.32 -22.72 24.28
C LEU A 57 -17.51 -23.79 25.02
N GLU A 58 -18.07 -24.99 25.21
CA GLU A 58 -17.34 -26.09 25.84
C GLU A 58 -16.14 -26.55 25.00
N ASP A 59 -16.30 -26.66 23.68
CA ASP A 59 -15.21 -26.97 22.75
C ASP A 59 -14.08 -25.92 22.81
N ALA A 60 -14.44 -24.64 22.86
CA ALA A 60 -13.47 -23.56 23.02
C ALA A 60 -12.71 -23.64 24.35
N ARG A 61 -13.39 -23.98 25.46
CA ARG A 61 -12.75 -24.21 26.76
C ARG A 61 -11.76 -25.38 26.68
N ARG A 62 -12.16 -26.53 26.13
CA ARG A 62 -11.28 -27.70 25.97
C ARG A 62 -10.01 -27.35 25.19
N LEU A 63 -10.13 -26.51 24.16
CA LEU A 63 -8.99 -26.02 23.38
C LEU A 63 -8.08 -25.09 24.17
N LEU A 64 -8.61 -24.18 25.01
CA LEU A 64 -7.79 -23.35 25.89
C LEU A 64 -6.98 -24.19 26.90
N HIS A 65 -7.59 -25.24 27.45
CA HIS A 65 -6.89 -26.18 28.32
C HIS A 65 -5.77 -26.92 27.58
N ALA A 66 -6.04 -27.42 26.37
CA ALA A 66 -5.02 -28.05 25.54
C ALA A 66 -3.89 -27.06 25.18
N ALA A 67 -4.22 -25.82 24.84
CA ALA A 67 -3.26 -24.77 24.55
C ALA A 67 -2.36 -24.47 25.76
N HIS A 68 -2.93 -24.39 26.96
CA HIS A 68 -2.19 -24.18 28.20
C HIS A 68 -1.23 -25.34 28.51
N ILE A 69 -1.63 -26.59 28.26
CA ILE A 69 -0.76 -27.76 28.40
C ILE A 69 0.44 -27.64 27.46
N PHE A 70 0.18 -27.40 26.17
CA PHE A 70 1.24 -27.23 25.17
C PHE A 70 2.17 -26.06 25.52
N SER A 71 1.63 -24.89 25.88
CA SER A 71 2.45 -23.72 26.19
C SER A 71 3.31 -23.90 27.44
N THR A 72 2.85 -24.68 28.42
CA THR A 72 3.58 -24.93 29.66
C THR A 72 4.69 -25.96 29.49
N ILE A 73 4.47 -26.98 28.65
CA ILE A 73 5.41 -28.09 28.46
C ILE A 73 6.41 -27.80 27.32
N GLU A 74 5.93 -27.24 26.21
CA GLU A 74 6.74 -26.96 25.00
C GLU A 74 7.18 -25.49 24.90
N GLY A 75 6.64 -24.62 25.75
CA GLY A 75 6.89 -23.17 25.72
C GLY A 75 5.85 -22.39 24.92
N GLY A 76 5.87 -21.06 25.11
CA GLY A 76 4.88 -20.13 24.53
C GLY A 76 4.85 -20.04 23.00
N GLU A 77 5.87 -20.55 22.32
CA GLU A 77 5.96 -20.60 20.85
C GLU A 77 5.52 -21.95 20.26
N SER A 78 4.96 -22.86 21.07
CA SER A 78 4.46 -24.14 20.59
C SER A 78 3.45 -23.97 19.43
N PRO A 79 3.72 -24.53 18.23
CA PRO A 79 2.77 -24.52 17.12
C PRO A 79 1.43 -25.16 17.50
N ARG A 80 1.46 -26.21 18.34
CA ARG A 80 0.26 -26.89 18.83
C ARG A 80 -0.57 -26.01 19.74
N ALA A 81 0.06 -25.23 20.62
CA ALA A 81 -0.64 -24.22 21.42
C ALA A 81 -1.28 -23.15 20.54
N ILE A 82 -0.54 -22.65 19.55
CA ILE A 82 -1.00 -21.62 18.62
C ILE A 82 -2.23 -22.08 17.84
N ASP A 83 -2.25 -23.32 17.33
CA ASP A 83 -3.41 -23.89 16.63
C ASP A 83 -4.67 -23.89 17.52
N CYS A 84 -4.52 -24.33 18.77
CA CYS A 84 -5.61 -24.35 19.76
C CYS A 84 -6.10 -22.93 20.07
N TYR A 85 -5.19 -21.97 20.31
CA TYR A 85 -5.55 -20.58 20.56
C TYR A 85 -6.27 -19.94 19.38
N ARG A 86 -5.78 -20.15 18.16
CA ARG A 86 -6.41 -19.64 16.94
C ARG A 86 -7.84 -20.16 16.83
N ARG A 87 -8.05 -21.48 16.87
CA ARG A 87 -9.38 -22.09 16.76
C ARG A 87 -10.32 -21.65 17.89
N THR A 88 -9.82 -21.52 19.11
CA THR A 88 -10.59 -20.97 20.23
C THR A 88 -11.07 -19.57 19.92
N GLY A 89 -10.17 -18.70 19.46
CA GLY A 89 -10.50 -17.34 19.03
C GLY A 89 -11.66 -17.33 18.04
N GLU A 90 -11.60 -18.18 17.01
CA GLU A 90 -12.66 -18.26 15.98
C GLU A 90 -14.01 -18.70 16.55
N ILE A 91 -14.05 -19.76 17.35
CA ILE A 91 -15.31 -20.26 17.92
C ILE A 91 -15.97 -19.19 18.80
N LEU A 92 -15.18 -18.56 19.68
CA LEU A 92 -15.68 -17.54 20.60
C LEU A 92 -16.07 -16.25 19.86
N GLU A 93 -15.33 -15.87 18.82
CA GLU A 93 -15.64 -14.76 17.91
C GLU A 93 -17.01 -14.97 17.24
N TRP A 94 -17.27 -16.15 16.69
CA TRP A 94 -18.53 -16.45 16.01
C TRP A 94 -19.72 -16.40 16.96
N LEU A 95 -19.57 -16.91 18.18
CA LEU A 95 -20.60 -16.85 19.22
C LEU A 95 -20.88 -15.41 19.66
N ALA A 96 -19.82 -14.62 19.85
CA ALA A 96 -19.92 -13.22 20.26
C ALA A 96 -20.68 -12.36 19.24
N ARG A 97 -20.30 -12.47 17.96
CA ARG A 97 -20.88 -11.70 16.85
C ARG A 97 -22.29 -12.16 16.46
N ALA A 98 -22.70 -13.37 16.87
CA ALA A 98 -24.05 -13.88 16.67
C ALA A 98 -25.06 -13.44 17.76
N GLU A 99 -24.62 -12.61 18.73
CA GLU A 99 -25.41 -12.08 19.86
C GLU A 99 -26.03 -13.17 20.76
N ASP A 100 -25.32 -14.26 21.01
CA ASP A 100 -25.82 -15.35 21.86
C ASP A 100 -25.96 -14.98 23.34
N GLY A 101 -27.01 -15.49 24.00
CA GLY A 101 -27.32 -15.28 25.42
C GLY A 101 -26.32 -15.91 26.42
N VAL A 102 -25.22 -16.51 25.95
CA VAL A 102 -24.18 -17.15 26.77
C VAL A 102 -23.26 -16.13 27.48
N ARG A 103 -23.55 -14.82 27.36
CA ARG A 103 -22.79 -13.68 27.92
C ARG A 103 -22.79 -13.54 29.46
N ALA A 104 -23.34 -14.48 30.22
CA ALA A 104 -23.85 -14.23 31.57
C ALA A 104 -22.82 -13.99 32.70
N ILE A 105 -21.51 -14.19 32.52
CA ILE A 105 -20.51 -13.98 33.61
C ILE A 105 -19.19 -13.31 33.13
N VAL A 106 -18.69 -13.64 31.93
CA VAL A 106 -17.49 -13.01 31.31
C VAL A 106 -17.82 -12.66 29.86
N PRO A 107 -17.49 -11.46 29.34
CA PRO A 107 -17.63 -11.16 27.92
C PRO A 107 -16.77 -12.11 27.09
N ILE A 108 -17.42 -12.99 26.33
CA ILE A 108 -16.79 -14.01 25.49
C ILE A 108 -15.81 -13.36 24.48
N GLU A 109 -16.09 -12.12 24.11
CA GLU A 109 -15.26 -11.29 23.25
C GLU A 109 -13.85 -11.05 23.81
N LEU A 110 -13.71 -10.88 25.12
CA LEU A 110 -12.41 -10.73 25.78
C LEU A 110 -11.60 -12.03 25.72
N LEU A 111 -12.27 -13.17 25.92
CA LEU A 111 -11.64 -14.49 25.81
C LEU A 111 -11.20 -14.78 24.37
N ALA A 112 -12.06 -14.46 23.39
CA ALA A 112 -11.74 -14.57 21.97
C ALA A 112 -10.53 -13.71 21.60
N ALA A 113 -10.51 -12.45 22.02
CA ALA A 113 -9.43 -11.52 21.72
C ALA A 113 -8.11 -11.92 22.39
N ALA A 114 -8.15 -12.39 23.64
CA ALA A 114 -6.95 -12.93 24.29
C ALA A 114 -6.44 -14.19 23.58
N ALA A 115 -7.33 -15.10 23.18
CA ALA A 115 -6.96 -16.27 22.39
C ALA A 115 -6.34 -15.86 21.04
N TYR A 116 -6.86 -14.85 20.36
CA TYR A 116 -6.23 -14.32 19.14
C TYR A 116 -4.87 -13.70 19.39
N GLN A 117 -4.71 -12.91 20.46
CA GLN A 117 -3.40 -12.36 20.85
C GLN A 117 -2.39 -13.49 21.09
N LEU A 118 -2.77 -14.56 21.78
CA LEU A 118 -1.90 -15.72 22.04
C LEU A 118 -1.70 -16.62 20.80
N GLY A 119 -2.67 -16.67 19.88
CA GLY A 119 -2.56 -17.31 18.57
C GLY A 119 -1.73 -16.54 17.55
N GLY A 120 -1.19 -15.38 17.94
CA GLY A 120 -0.38 -14.50 17.10
C GLY A 120 -1.17 -13.73 16.06
N LEU A 121 -2.46 -13.51 16.29
CA LEU A 121 -3.37 -12.76 15.42
C LEU A 121 -3.86 -11.46 16.13
N PRO A 122 -2.96 -10.53 16.51
CA PRO A 122 -3.31 -9.30 17.24
C PRO A 122 -4.30 -8.40 16.48
N ALA A 123 -4.24 -8.48 15.16
CA ALA A 123 -5.16 -7.86 14.22
C ALA A 123 -6.63 -8.28 14.45
N MET A 124 -6.87 -9.59 14.53
CA MET A 124 -8.21 -10.18 14.74
C MET A 124 -8.73 -9.81 16.13
N ALA A 125 -7.86 -9.85 17.15
CA ALA A 125 -8.18 -9.40 18.50
C ALA A 125 -8.66 -7.94 18.51
N SER A 126 -7.90 -7.05 17.86
CA SER A 126 -8.23 -5.63 17.83
C SER A 126 -9.54 -5.34 17.08
N GLY A 127 -9.73 -5.98 15.92
CA GLY A 127 -10.95 -5.84 15.12
C GLY A 127 -12.21 -6.32 15.84
N LEU A 128 -12.11 -7.41 16.62
CA LEU A 128 -13.21 -7.90 17.45
C LEU A 128 -13.54 -6.92 18.59
N LEU A 129 -12.52 -6.44 19.30
CA LEU A 129 -12.69 -5.57 20.46
C LEU A 129 -13.18 -4.16 20.09
N ASP A 130 -12.97 -3.72 18.84
CA ASP A 130 -13.54 -2.48 18.30
C ASP A 130 -15.07 -2.54 18.13
N GLN A 131 -15.65 -3.74 18.09
CA GLN A 131 -17.09 -3.94 17.92
C GLN A 131 -17.85 -4.03 19.27
N ILE A 132 -17.14 -4.02 20.40
CA ILE A 132 -17.77 -4.16 21.72
C ILE A 132 -18.29 -2.81 22.20
N GLU A 133 -19.61 -2.71 22.33
CA GLU A 133 -20.26 -1.67 23.14
C GLU A 133 -20.56 -2.25 24.53
N SER A 134 -19.85 -1.77 25.54
CA SER A 134 -20.08 -2.17 26.94
C SER A 134 -20.13 -0.94 27.84
N GLU A 135 -21.14 -0.91 28.71
CA GLU A 135 -21.28 0.11 29.76
C GLU A 135 -20.34 -0.14 30.95
N HIS A 136 -19.85 -1.37 31.12
CA HIS A 136 -19.02 -1.76 32.26
C HIS A 136 -17.57 -1.30 32.09
N GLU A 137 -17.10 -0.37 32.94
CA GLU A 137 -15.76 0.22 32.83
C GLU A 137 -14.62 -0.82 32.87
N GLY A 138 -14.75 -1.87 33.68
CA GLY A 138 -13.77 -2.97 33.72
C GLY A 138 -13.60 -3.68 32.38
N VAL A 139 -14.70 -3.92 31.63
CA VAL A 139 -14.66 -4.55 30.31
C VAL A 139 -13.99 -3.63 29.30
N ARG A 140 -14.26 -2.33 29.37
CA ARG A 140 -13.59 -1.31 28.54
C ARG A 140 -12.09 -1.24 28.80
N LEU A 141 -11.66 -1.35 30.06
CA LEU A 141 -10.25 -1.40 30.45
C LEU A 141 -9.55 -2.65 29.88
N TYR A 142 -10.14 -3.84 30.08
CA TYR A 142 -9.57 -5.10 29.58
C TYR A 142 -9.53 -5.14 28.05
N SER A 143 -10.57 -4.61 27.39
CA SER A 143 -10.61 -4.44 25.94
C SER A 143 -9.47 -3.54 25.46
N ALA A 144 -9.28 -2.37 26.08
CA ALA A 144 -8.16 -1.48 25.73
C ALA A 144 -6.80 -2.17 25.90
N PHE A 145 -6.62 -2.95 26.98
CA PHE A 145 -5.39 -3.69 27.23
C PHE A 145 -5.13 -4.76 26.17
N LEU A 146 -6.11 -5.62 25.87
CA LEU A 146 -6.00 -6.67 24.85
C LEU A 146 -5.86 -6.12 23.41
N ARG A 147 -6.19 -4.86 23.17
CA ARG A 147 -5.92 -4.15 21.91
C ARG A 147 -4.50 -3.61 21.81
N ALA A 148 -3.73 -3.66 22.90
CA ALA A 148 -2.49 -2.89 23.07
C ALA A 148 -2.69 -1.36 22.90
N ASP A 149 -3.90 -0.85 23.17
CA ASP A 149 -4.18 0.61 23.21
C ASP A 149 -3.89 1.13 24.62
N PHE A 150 -2.60 1.27 24.92
CA PHE A 150 -2.13 1.64 26.25
C PHE A 150 -2.53 3.07 26.65
N ASP A 151 -2.75 3.96 25.68
CA ASP A 151 -3.27 5.30 25.93
C ASP A 151 -4.67 5.24 26.53
N ARG A 152 -5.55 4.40 25.95
CA ARG A 152 -6.88 4.14 26.51
C ARG A 152 -6.80 3.38 27.84
N VAL A 153 -5.86 2.45 28.02
CA VAL A 153 -5.69 1.77 29.33
C VAL A 153 -5.40 2.79 30.42
N VAL A 154 -4.42 3.68 30.21
CA VAL A 154 -4.06 4.72 31.18
C VAL A 154 -5.23 5.67 31.42
N GLN A 155 -5.95 6.09 30.37
CA GLN A 155 -7.14 6.93 30.49
C GLN A 155 -8.24 6.27 31.34
N ARG A 156 -8.50 4.97 31.13
CA ARG A 156 -9.54 4.22 31.84
C ARG A 156 -9.14 3.95 33.29
N SER A 157 -7.88 3.62 33.54
CA SER A 157 -7.34 3.54 34.90
C SER A 157 -7.45 4.90 35.62
N ALA A 158 -7.13 6.01 34.95
CA ALA A 158 -7.28 7.35 35.51
C ALA A 158 -8.74 7.70 35.86
N ALA A 159 -9.70 7.30 35.02
CA ALA A 159 -11.12 7.45 35.32
C ALA A 159 -11.52 6.65 36.56
N PHE A 160 -11.08 5.39 36.66
CA PHE A 160 -11.30 4.57 37.86
C PHE A 160 -10.77 5.24 39.13
N TRP A 161 -9.56 5.81 39.09
CA TRP A 161 -8.98 6.52 40.25
C TRP A 161 -9.70 7.82 40.58
N ARG A 162 -10.25 8.53 39.58
CA ARG A 162 -11.08 9.72 39.77
C ARG A 162 -12.35 9.38 40.54
N ASP A 163 -13.00 8.29 40.17
CA ASP A 163 -14.26 7.85 40.77
C ASP A 163 -14.04 7.22 42.17
N ASN A 164 -12.80 6.85 42.51
CA ASN A 164 -12.43 6.20 43.76
C ASN A 164 -11.27 6.94 44.49
N PRO A 165 -11.42 8.21 44.89
CA PRO A 165 -10.34 9.02 45.46
C PRO A 165 -9.82 8.48 46.81
N GLY A 166 -10.63 7.71 47.55
CA GLY A 166 -10.20 7.05 48.79
C GLY A 166 -9.18 5.94 48.60
N LEU A 167 -9.01 5.43 47.38
CA LEU A 167 -8.06 4.35 47.06
C LEU A 167 -6.69 4.85 46.58
N THR A 168 -6.51 6.17 46.49
CA THR A 168 -5.29 6.78 45.92
C THR A 168 -4.30 7.27 46.96
N SER A 169 -4.66 7.22 48.25
CA SER A 169 -3.78 7.64 49.36
C SER A 169 -2.67 6.64 49.65
N ALA A 170 -1.59 7.07 50.30
CA ALA A 170 -0.51 6.19 50.75
C ALA A 170 -0.99 5.05 51.69
N ASP A 171 -2.02 5.29 52.50
CA ASP A 171 -2.61 4.30 53.43
C ASP A 171 -3.70 3.42 52.80
N ALA A 172 -3.92 3.50 51.48
CA ALA A 172 -5.01 2.80 50.80
C ALA A 172 -4.93 1.27 50.96
N GLU A 173 -3.72 0.69 51.08
CA GLU A 173 -3.54 -0.75 51.31
C GLU A 173 -4.20 -1.20 52.62
N ASN A 174 -4.07 -0.41 53.70
CA ASN A 174 -4.69 -0.72 54.99
C ASN A 174 -6.23 -0.60 54.93
N ALA A 175 -6.75 0.37 54.17
CA ALA A 175 -8.19 0.51 53.95
C ALA A 175 -8.78 -0.66 53.15
N ILE A 176 -8.05 -1.16 52.15
CA ILE A 176 -8.41 -2.32 51.34
C ILE A 176 -8.37 -3.61 52.19
N PHE A 177 -7.34 -3.79 53.02
CA PHE A 177 -7.24 -4.92 53.95
C PHE A 177 -8.33 -4.90 55.03
N ALA A 178 -8.70 -3.73 55.56
CA ALA A 178 -9.79 -3.58 56.51
C ALA A 178 -11.16 -3.93 55.89
N ALA A 179 -11.39 -3.54 54.63
CA ALA A 179 -12.60 -3.89 53.89
C ALA A 179 -12.73 -5.40 53.59
N MET A 180 -11.61 -6.15 53.54
CA MET A 180 -11.62 -7.61 53.40
C MET A 180 -12.13 -8.36 54.65
N HIS A 181 -12.12 -7.72 55.83
CA HIS A 181 -12.45 -8.35 57.12
C HIS A 181 -13.81 -7.89 57.67
N GLY A 182 -14.62 -7.18 56.87
CA GLY A 182 -16.00 -6.80 57.24
C GLY A 182 -16.95 -8.00 57.23
N GLU A 183 -18.00 -7.96 58.07
CA GLU A 183 -18.91 -9.08 58.36
C GLU A 183 -19.80 -9.57 57.20
N ASP A 184 -19.69 -9.00 55.98
CA ASP A 184 -20.42 -9.44 54.79
C ASP A 184 -19.52 -10.25 53.83
N ASP A 185 -19.76 -11.57 53.80
CA ASP A 185 -19.07 -12.60 53.00
C ASP A 185 -18.97 -12.28 51.50
N THR A 186 -17.74 -12.27 50.95
CA THR A 186 -17.33 -12.38 49.51
C THR A 186 -17.05 -11.10 48.67
N PRO A 187 -17.77 -9.95 48.76
CA PRO A 187 -17.51 -8.76 47.93
C PRO A 187 -16.14 -8.10 48.15
N GLY A 188 -15.63 -8.07 49.39
CA GLY A 188 -14.41 -7.33 49.74
C GLY A 188 -13.13 -7.88 49.08
N PHE A 189 -12.99 -9.19 48.99
CA PHE A 189 -11.81 -9.82 48.37
C PHE A 189 -11.79 -9.68 46.83
N LEU A 190 -12.94 -9.85 46.17
CA LEU A 190 -13.09 -9.63 44.73
C LEU A 190 -12.79 -8.18 44.35
N TRP A 191 -13.22 -7.24 45.19
CA TRP A 191 -12.91 -5.81 45.02
C TRP A 191 -11.41 -5.53 45.13
N THR A 192 -10.72 -6.11 46.12
CA THR A 192 -9.25 -6.00 46.25
C THR A 192 -8.52 -6.47 44.99
N VAL A 193 -8.88 -7.64 44.46
CA VAL A 193 -8.26 -8.15 43.23
C VAL A 193 -8.56 -7.26 42.04
N THR A 194 -9.77 -6.70 41.95
CA THR A 194 -10.12 -5.73 40.90
C THR A 194 -9.25 -4.47 40.97
N VAL A 195 -9.12 -3.87 42.16
CA VAL A 195 -8.28 -2.68 42.38
C VAL A 195 -6.82 -2.97 42.01
N GLU A 196 -6.30 -4.13 42.42
CA GLU A 196 -4.92 -4.51 42.13
C GLU A 196 -4.67 -4.85 40.66
N LEU A 197 -5.68 -5.38 39.97
CA LEU A 197 -5.64 -5.59 38.54
C LEU A 197 -5.63 -4.26 37.79
N VAL A 198 -6.50 -3.30 38.14
CA VAL A 198 -6.49 -1.95 37.54
C VAL A 198 -5.15 -1.25 37.75
N ARG A 199 -4.58 -1.37 38.96
CA ARG A 199 -3.25 -0.85 39.31
C ARG A 199 -2.14 -1.49 38.46
N SER A 200 -2.13 -2.81 38.37
CA SER A 200 -1.11 -3.55 37.62
C SER A 200 -1.20 -3.25 36.14
N LEU A 201 -2.40 -3.25 35.54
CA LEU A 201 -2.59 -2.95 34.12
C LEU A 201 -2.24 -1.49 33.78
N GLY A 202 -2.65 -0.53 34.61
CA GLY A 202 -2.28 0.89 34.44
C GLY A 202 -0.77 1.10 34.48
N LEU A 203 -0.09 0.44 35.42
CA LEU A 203 1.36 0.50 35.53
C LEU A 203 2.08 -0.22 34.38
N ILE A 204 1.61 -1.39 33.94
CA ILE A 204 2.16 -2.11 32.78
C ILE A 204 2.04 -1.23 31.52
N ALA A 205 0.87 -0.62 31.29
CA ALA A 205 0.61 0.21 30.12
C ALA A 205 1.54 1.43 30.06
N ASP A 206 1.67 2.18 31.15
CA ASP A 206 2.60 3.32 31.21
C ASP A 206 4.06 2.86 31.09
N SER A 207 4.45 1.78 31.77
CA SER A 207 5.83 1.28 31.73
C SER A 207 6.23 0.78 30.34
N LEU A 208 5.34 0.07 29.64
CA LEU A 208 5.56 -0.36 28.24
C LEU A 208 5.69 0.86 27.32
N ARG A 209 4.81 1.85 27.44
CA ARG A 209 4.88 3.09 26.65
C ARG A 209 6.19 3.85 26.84
N ARG A 210 6.67 3.94 28.08
CA ARG A 210 7.87 4.69 28.46
C ARG A 210 9.18 3.91 28.27
N GLY A 211 9.09 2.58 28.14
CA GLY A 211 10.25 1.69 28.14
C GLY A 211 10.92 1.62 29.51
N ASP A 212 10.14 1.62 30.60
CA ASP A 212 10.61 1.53 31.99
C ASP A 212 10.59 0.06 32.48
N ASP A 213 11.73 -0.61 32.36
CA ASP A 213 11.83 -2.04 32.65
C ASP A 213 11.72 -2.37 34.15
N GLU A 214 12.19 -1.48 35.03
CA GLU A 214 12.18 -1.70 36.48
C GLU A 214 10.74 -1.71 37.01
N ARG A 215 9.97 -0.69 36.62
CA ARG A 215 8.56 -0.57 37.00
C ARG A 215 7.71 -1.65 36.35
N LEU A 216 8.00 -1.99 35.10
CA LEU A 216 7.34 -3.08 34.39
C LEU A 216 7.56 -4.43 35.10
N ALA A 217 8.79 -4.73 35.53
CA ALA A 217 9.09 -5.97 36.25
C ALA A 217 8.31 -6.08 37.56
N SER A 218 8.17 -4.97 38.31
CA SER A 218 7.36 -4.93 39.54
C SER A 218 5.88 -5.20 39.25
N ALA A 219 5.32 -4.55 38.23
CA ALA A 219 3.92 -4.74 37.83
C ALA A 219 3.63 -6.17 37.35
N MET A 220 4.54 -6.74 36.56
CA MET A 220 4.45 -8.12 36.07
C MET A 220 4.55 -9.15 37.20
N ALA A 221 5.42 -8.93 38.20
CA ALA A 221 5.49 -9.79 39.38
C ALA A 221 4.17 -9.80 40.15
N LYS A 222 3.53 -8.63 40.30
CA LYS A 222 2.21 -8.51 40.94
C LYS A 222 1.11 -9.20 40.13
N LEU A 223 1.10 -9.05 38.80
CA LEU A 223 0.15 -9.74 37.92
C LEU A 223 0.30 -11.28 37.96
N ARG A 224 1.54 -11.79 38.02
CA ARG A 224 1.82 -13.22 38.20
C ARG A 224 1.28 -13.75 39.54
N ALA A 225 1.52 -13.01 40.63
CA ALA A 225 1.00 -13.38 41.94
C ALA A 225 -0.53 -13.40 41.97
N MET A 226 -1.20 -12.49 41.25
CA MET A 226 -2.65 -12.49 41.11
C MET A 226 -3.18 -13.69 40.31
N ASP A 227 -2.50 -14.10 39.24
CA ASP A 227 -2.85 -15.31 38.48
C ASP A 227 -2.72 -16.58 39.34
N ASP A 228 -1.63 -16.71 40.09
CA ASP A 228 -1.43 -17.84 41.02
C ASP A 228 -2.52 -17.89 42.11
N LEU A 229 -2.91 -16.73 42.64
CA LEU A 229 -3.99 -16.61 43.61
C LEU A 229 -5.34 -16.96 42.98
N ALA A 230 -5.57 -16.48 41.76
CA ALA A 230 -6.83 -16.65 41.05
C ALA A 230 -7.15 -18.11 40.73
N ASN A 231 -6.14 -18.87 40.30
CA ASN A 231 -6.26 -20.31 40.03
C ASN A 231 -6.61 -21.15 41.27
N ARG A 232 -6.43 -20.61 42.48
CA ARG A 232 -6.73 -21.29 43.74
C ARG A 232 -8.08 -20.89 44.35
N LEU A 233 -8.50 -19.63 44.14
CA LEU A 233 -9.59 -19.02 44.92
C LEU A 233 -10.82 -18.61 44.10
N PHE A 234 -10.70 -18.42 42.79
CA PHE A 234 -11.83 -17.95 41.97
C PHE A 234 -12.53 -19.07 41.21
N SER A 235 -13.74 -18.77 40.74
CA SER A 235 -14.41 -19.56 39.70
C SER A 235 -13.51 -19.73 38.47
N HIS A 236 -13.70 -20.83 37.74
CA HIS A 236 -12.88 -21.18 36.59
C HIS A 236 -12.77 -20.05 35.55
N ASP A 237 -13.87 -19.32 35.29
CA ASP A 237 -13.90 -18.26 34.27
C ASP A 237 -13.10 -17.01 34.67
N ALA A 238 -13.17 -16.57 35.94
CA ALA A 238 -12.41 -15.41 36.42
C ALA A 238 -10.89 -15.70 36.49
N ALA A 239 -10.52 -16.91 36.92
CA ALA A 239 -9.13 -17.36 36.88
C ALA A 239 -8.59 -17.40 35.44
N LEU A 240 -9.41 -17.89 34.50
CA LEU A 240 -9.05 -17.93 33.08
C LEU A 240 -8.79 -16.54 32.51
N VAL A 241 -9.63 -15.53 32.80
CA VAL A 241 -9.41 -14.15 32.32
C VAL A 241 -8.09 -13.58 32.85
N ILE A 242 -7.82 -13.70 34.15
CA ILE A 242 -6.58 -13.18 34.76
C ILE A 242 -5.36 -13.90 34.16
N GLY A 243 -5.42 -15.22 34.01
CA GLY A 243 -4.35 -16.00 33.41
C GLY A 243 -4.11 -15.68 31.93
N LEU A 244 -5.17 -15.38 31.17
CA LEU A 244 -5.06 -14.91 29.79
C LEU A 244 -4.45 -13.49 29.72
N MET A 245 -4.89 -12.57 30.59
CA MET A 245 -4.32 -11.21 30.67
C MET A 245 -2.82 -11.25 30.99
N ARG A 246 -2.41 -12.09 31.95
CA ARG A 246 -1.00 -12.29 32.28
C ARG A 246 -0.21 -12.81 31.07
N GLN A 247 -0.70 -13.85 30.41
CA GLN A 247 -0.02 -14.43 29.23
C GLN A 247 0.11 -13.41 28.09
N VAL A 248 -0.94 -12.61 27.85
CA VAL A 248 -0.91 -11.52 26.88
C VAL A 248 0.09 -10.43 27.29
N ALA A 249 0.14 -10.07 28.57
CA ALA A 249 1.11 -9.12 29.10
C ALA A 249 2.55 -9.61 28.90
N ASP A 250 2.85 -10.88 29.23
CA ASP A 250 4.17 -11.47 28.98
C ASP A 250 4.54 -11.40 27.48
N ARG A 251 3.57 -11.62 26.58
CA ARG A 251 3.78 -11.47 25.14
C ARG A 251 4.05 -10.02 24.73
N TYR A 252 3.34 -9.05 25.29
CA TYR A 252 3.60 -7.62 25.02
C TYR A 252 4.99 -7.18 25.47
N VAL A 253 5.47 -7.67 26.61
CA VAL A 253 6.84 -7.43 27.07
C VAL A 253 7.84 -7.97 26.04
N ALA A 254 7.68 -9.22 25.61
CA ALA A 254 8.57 -9.85 24.64
C ALA A 254 8.52 -9.17 23.25
N ALA A 255 7.35 -8.70 22.84
CA ALA A 255 7.10 -8.09 21.53
C ALA A 255 7.29 -6.56 21.50
N SER A 256 7.73 -5.94 22.59
CA SER A 256 7.93 -4.49 22.67
C SER A 256 9.01 -4.00 21.70
N ILE A 257 8.72 -2.92 20.97
CA ILE A 257 9.66 -2.28 20.03
C ILE A 257 10.93 -1.74 20.71
N TYR A 258 10.89 -1.51 22.03
CA TYR A 258 12.06 -1.06 22.79
C TYR A 258 13.21 -2.06 22.75
N THR A 259 12.93 -3.36 22.77
CA THR A 259 13.94 -4.42 22.74
C THR A 259 14.85 -4.33 21.50
N PRO A 260 14.31 -4.41 20.26
CA PRO A 260 15.15 -4.29 19.07
C PRO A 260 15.76 -2.90 18.90
N LEU A 261 15.08 -1.82 19.30
CA LEU A 261 15.65 -0.46 19.20
C LEU A 261 16.86 -0.25 20.11
N ARG A 262 16.85 -0.83 21.32
CA ARG A 262 18.03 -0.81 22.22
C ARG A 262 19.18 -1.63 21.65
N GLN A 263 18.90 -2.75 20.98
CA GLN A 263 19.93 -3.53 20.29
C GLN A 263 20.52 -2.76 19.10
N LEU A 264 19.68 -2.09 18.31
CA LEU A 264 20.14 -1.21 17.24
C LEU A 264 20.94 -0.01 17.79
N ALA A 265 20.56 0.54 18.95
CA ALA A 265 21.26 1.65 19.57
C ALA A 265 22.74 1.36 19.89
N VAL A 266 23.12 0.08 20.03
CA VAL A 266 24.52 -0.34 20.20
C VAL A 266 25.40 0.11 19.04
N LEU A 267 24.84 0.20 17.82
CA LEU A 267 25.57 0.69 16.64
C LEU A 267 25.98 2.16 16.77
N ARG A 268 25.19 2.97 17.48
CA ARG A 268 25.48 4.40 17.71
C ARG A 268 24.87 4.89 19.03
N PRO A 269 25.57 4.68 20.15
CA PRO A 269 25.02 4.93 21.49
C PRO A 269 24.55 6.36 21.72
N GLU A 270 25.13 7.36 21.04
CA GLU A 270 24.73 8.78 21.18
C GLU A 270 23.30 9.02 20.70
N ARG A 271 22.77 8.17 19.81
CA ARG A 271 21.41 8.27 19.27
C ARG A 271 20.36 7.50 20.06
N THR A 272 20.74 6.84 21.17
CA THR A 272 19.82 6.09 22.04
C THR A 272 18.59 6.91 22.42
N GLY A 273 18.77 8.17 22.85
CA GLY A 273 17.65 9.04 23.22
C GLY A 273 16.66 9.31 22.07
N ARG A 274 17.15 9.43 20.82
CA ARG A 274 16.28 9.60 19.63
C ARG A 274 15.51 8.32 19.30
N LEU A 275 16.14 7.15 19.41
CA LEU A 275 15.53 5.84 19.19
C LEU A 275 14.44 5.55 20.23
N LEU A 276 14.69 5.85 21.51
CA LEU A 276 13.69 5.70 22.56
C LEU A 276 12.51 6.66 22.36
N ARG A 277 12.75 7.89 21.88
CA ARG A 277 11.65 8.79 21.45
C ARG A 277 10.88 8.25 20.25
N TYR A 278 11.55 7.63 19.28
CA TYR A 278 10.88 6.97 18.16
C TYR A 278 10.00 5.81 18.64
N ALA A 279 10.50 4.95 19.53
CA ALA A 279 9.74 3.87 20.15
C ALA A 279 8.44 4.41 20.78
N ARG A 280 8.57 5.48 21.56
CA ARG A 280 7.47 6.15 22.25
C ARG A 280 6.45 6.75 21.28
N ASP A 281 6.91 7.34 20.18
CA ASP A 281 6.03 7.83 19.12
C ASP A 281 5.23 6.67 18.48
N GLN A 282 5.88 5.52 18.23
CA GLN A 282 5.19 4.33 17.72
C GLN A 282 4.13 3.79 18.70
N PHE A 283 4.35 3.88 20.01
CA PHE A 283 3.30 3.57 21.00
C PHE A 283 2.08 4.49 20.86
N SER A 284 2.28 5.80 20.66
CA SER A 284 1.17 6.75 20.43
C SER A 284 0.39 6.49 19.13
N ARG A 285 1.00 5.74 18.20
CA ARG A 285 0.40 5.29 16.93
C ARG A 285 -0.15 3.85 17.01
N ASN A 286 -0.25 3.26 18.19
CA ASN A 286 -0.65 1.85 18.43
C ASN A 286 0.25 0.82 17.70
N ARG A 287 1.55 1.14 17.57
CA ARG A 287 2.57 0.33 16.88
C ARG A 287 3.78 -0.01 17.77
N GLY A 288 3.65 0.19 19.08
CA GLY A 288 4.70 -0.12 20.06
C GLY A 288 4.90 -1.62 20.34
N ILE A 289 3.88 -2.44 20.07
CA ILE A 289 3.95 -3.90 20.16
C ILE A 289 4.04 -4.48 18.75
N LEU A 290 5.13 -5.19 18.49
CA LEU A 290 5.42 -5.76 17.19
C LEU A 290 4.61 -7.04 16.95
N TRP A 291 4.07 -7.19 15.74
CA TRP A 291 3.42 -8.43 15.33
C TRP A 291 4.46 -9.52 15.03
N THR A 292 4.03 -10.78 15.01
CA THR A 292 4.93 -11.92 14.72
C THR A 292 5.67 -11.77 13.39
N SER A 293 5.01 -11.27 12.33
CA SER A 293 5.67 -10.95 11.05
C SER A 293 6.77 -9.90 11.18
N GLN A 294 6.52 -8.85 11.96
CA GLN A 294 7.46 -7.77 12.21
C GLN A 294 8.63 -8.25 13.06
N LEU A 295 8.38 -9.07 14.08
CA LEU A 295 9.43 -9.68 14.92
C LEU A 295 10.40 -10.51 14.08
N HIS A 296 9.89 -11.37 13.19
CA HIS A 296 10.77 -12.14 12.29
C HIS A 296 11.59 -11.24 11.36
N GLY A 297 10.97 -10.20 10.79
CA GLY A 297 11.68 -9.23 9.93
C GLY A 297 12.74 -8.42 10.69
N VAL A 298 12.45 -8.04 11.94
CA VAL A 298 13.37 -7.29 12.80
C VAL A 298 14.52 -8.18 13.30
N ASP A 299 14.26 -9.45 13.65
CA ASP A 299 15.31 -10.41 13.98
C ASP A 299 16.29 -10.59 12.81
N ARG A 300 15.77 -10.70 11.58
CA ARG A 300 16.60 -10.73 10.36
C ARG A 300 17.39 -9.44 10.18
N LEU A 301 16.75 -8.28 10.34
CA LEU A 301 17.39 -6.96 10.26
C LEU A 301 18.50 -6.77 11.31
N LEU A 302 18.39 -7.38 12.48
CA LEU A 302 19.42 -7.32 13.53
C LEU A 302 20.63 -8.19 13.22
N ARG A 303 20.39 -9.37 12.63
CA ARG A 303 21.44 -10.37 12.33
C ARG A 303 22.16 -10.10 11.01
N GLU A 304 21.44 -9.55 10.04
CA GLU A 304 21.88 -9.41 8.65
C GLU A 304 21.62 -7.99 8.12
N SER A 305 22.31 -7.64 7.05
CA SER A 305 22.05 -6.40 6.31
C SER A 305 20.90 -6.58 5.33
N SER A 306 20.99 -7.61 4.46
CA SER A 306 20.05 -7.81 3.36
C SER A 306 19.12 -8.99 3.58
N PHE A 307 17.83 -8.87 3.23
CA PHE A 307 16.86 -9.97 3.30
C PHE A 307 15.57 -9.69 2.51
N ALA A 308 14.81 -10.75 2.23
CA ALA A 308 13.46 -10.65 1.67
C ALA A 308 12.36 -10.93 2.72
N LEU A 309 11.47 -9.96 2.93
CA LEU A 309 10.29 -10.07 3.79
C LEU A 309 9.05 -10.41 2.96
N CYS A 310 8.73 -11.70 2.90
CA CYS A 310 7.61 -12.27 2.16
C CYS A 310 6.43 -12.51 3.11
N THR A 311 5.62 -11.47 3.33
CA THR A 311 4.43 -11.55 4.19
C THR A 311 3.23 -10.91 3.47
N PRO A 312 1.99 -11.36 3.72
CA PRO A 312 0.81 -10.81 3.06
C PRO A 312 0.67 -9.29 3.24
N THR A 313 -0.11 -8.67 2.38
CA THR A 313 -0.46 -7.26 2.48
C THR A 313 -1.10 -6.95 3.84
N GLY A 314 -0.71 -5.83 4.44
CA GLY A 314 -1.23 -5.41 5.75
C GLY A 314 -0.55 -6.03 6.97
N SER A 315 0.48 -6.89 6.81
CA SER A 315 1.24 -7.56 7.90
C SER A 315 2.24 -6.66 8.66
N GLY A 316 2.26 -5.36 8.40
CA GLY A 316 3.18 -4.42 9.06
C GLY A 316 4.57 -4.27 8.41
N LYS A 317 4.76 -4.67 7.14
CA LYS A 317 6.02 -4.55 6.37
C LYS A 317 6.70 -3.18 6.48
N THR A 318 5.93 -2.10 6.42
CA THR A 318 6.47 -0.74 6.46
C THR A 318 7.26 -0.44 7.75
N LEU A 319 6.86 -0.99 8.91
CA LEU A 319 7.60 -0.73 10.15
C LEU A 319 9.01 -1.33 10.10
N VAL A 320 9.15 -2.52 9.51
CA VAL A 320 10.46 -3.16 9.30
C VAL A 320 11.31 -2.31 8.34
N ALA A 321 10.71 -1.79 7.27
CA ALA A 321 11.36 -0.86 6.35
C ALA A 321 11.82 0.44 7.05
N ASN A 322 10.99 1.03 7.92
CA ASN A 322 11.34 2.23 8.69
C ASN A 322 12.52 1.96 9.65
N LEU A 323 12.55 0.80 10.30
CA LEU A 323 13.66 0.40 11.16
C LEU A 323 14.95 0.18 10.36
N ALA A 324 14.86 -0.32 9.13
CA ALA A 324 16.01 -0.43 8.24
C ALA A 324 16.55 0.94 7.80
N LEU A 325 15.66 1.89 7.47
CA LEU A 325 16.05 3.28 7.18
C LEU A 325 16.78 3.89 8.38
N ILE A 326 16.26 3.71 9.60
CA ILE A 326 16.92 4.18 10.83
C ILE A 326 18.30 3.52 10.98
N LYS A 327 18.40 2.19 10.85
CA LYS A 327 19.65 1.44 10.99
C LYS A 327 20.71 1.94 10.02
N GLU A 328 20.40 1.96 8.72
CA GLU A 328 21.41 2.23 7.69
C GLU A 328 21.69 3.73 7.49
N LEU A 329 20.70 4.62 7.65
CA LEU A 329 20.90 6.07 7.43
C LEU A 329 21.30 6.84 8.70
N LEU A 330 20.83 6.44 9.88
CA LEU A 330 21.02 7.21 11.11
C LEU A 330 22.07 6.61 12.05
N LEU A 331 22.18 5.27 12.08
CA LEU A 331 23.02 4.57 13.06
C LEU A 331 24.38 4.14 12.50
N ARG A 332 24.51 3.93 11.19
CA ARG A 332 25.84 3.74 10.57
C ARG A 332 26.63 5.05 10.57
N ALA A 333 27.97 4.92 10.59
CA ALA A 333 28.85 6.06 10.41
C ALA A 333 28.73 6.54 8.94
N PRO A 334 28.58 7.85 8.69
CA PRO A 334 28.59 8.36 7.33
C PRO A 334 30.02 8.31 6.77
N ASP A 335 30.21 7.56 5.67
CA ASP A 335 31.48 7.49 4.94
C ASP A 335 31.51 8.59 3.86
N GLY A 336 31.66 9.85 4.27
CA GLY A 336 31.74 10.99 3.35
C GLY A 336 30.39 11.66 3.08
N LEU A 337 29.87 11.54 1.85
CA LEU A 337 28.61 12.17 1.43
C LEU A 337 27.42 11.65 2.27
N GLY A 338 26.42 12.50 2.52
CA GLY A 338 25.24 12.14 3.31
C GLY A 338 24.54 10.87 2.78
N PRO A 339 24.24 9.88 3.64
CA PRO A 339 23.75 8.57 3.19
C PRO A 339 22.37 8.68 2.55
N LEU A 340 22.14 7.89 1.49
CA LEU A 340 20.91 7.88 0.71
C LEU A 340 20.29 6.49 0.71
N ALA A 341 18.98 6.41 0.93
CA ALA A 341 18.18 5.21 0.66
C ALA A 341 17.35 5.40 -0.61
N LEU A 342 17.41 4.44 -1.53
CA LEU A 342 16.53 4.38 -2.69
C LEU A 342 15.37 3.43 -2.38
N TYR A 343 14.15 3.96 -2.37
CA TYR A 343 12.92 3.22 -2.11
C TYR A 343 12.14 3.05 -3.42
N ILE A 344 12.31 1.89 -4.05
CA ILE A 344 11.63 1.53 -5.29
C ILE A 344 10.21 1.09 -4.98
N VAL A 345 9.24 1.71 -5.66
CA VAL A 345 7.82 1.37 -5.55
C VAL A 345 7.22 1.06 -6.93
N PRO A 346 6.21 0.19 -7.02
CA PRO A 346 5.61 -0.22 -8.28
C PRO A 346 4.78 0.87 -8.97
N SER A 347 4.34 1.89 -8.23
CA SER A 347 3.38 2.86 -8.74
C SER A 347 3.57 4.25 -8.14
N ARG A 348 3.12 5.28 -8.87
CA ARG A 348 3.10 6.67 -8.40
C ARG A 348 2.16 6.88 -7.22
N ALA A 349 1.11 6.08 -7.10
CA ALA A 349 0.18 6.19 -6.00
C ALA A 349 0.80 5.68 -4.70
N LEU A 350 1.47 4.52 -4.74
CA LEU A 350 2.16 3.98 -3.57
C LEU A 350 3.32 4.90 -3.14
N ALA A 351 4.02 5.50 -4.09
CA ALA A 351 5.08 6.47 -3.80
C ALA A 351 4.62 7.62 -2.89
N GLY A 352 3.46 8.23 -3.19
CA GLY A 352 2.92 9.33 -2.38
C GLY A 352 2.45 8.89 -1.00
N GLU A 353 1.93 7.67 -0.86
CA GLU A 353 1.59 7.10 0.44
C GLU A 353 2.83 6.86 1.30
N VAL A 354 3.86 6.24 0.72
CA VAL A 354 5.15 5.99 1.40
C VAL A 354 5.79 7.33 1.82
N GLU A 355 5.78 8.33 0.93
CA GLU A 355 6.29 9.67 1.21
C GLU A 355 5.57 10.33 2.39
N ALA A 356 4.23 10.37 2.37
CA ALA A 356 3.44 10.96 3.45
C ALA A 356 3.69 10.26 4.79
N LYS A 357 3.77 8.92 4.77
CA LYS A 357 4.00 8.11 5.96
C LYS A 357 5.39 8.33 6.55
N LEU A 358 6.44 8.25 5.72
CA LEU A 358 7.82 8.49 6.16
C LEU A 358 8.00 9.94 6.64
N SER A 359 7.42 10.91 5.92
CA SER A 359 7.44 12.32 6.31
C SER A 359 6.74 12.57 7.65
N SER A 360 5.77 11.74 8.04
CA SER A 360 5.13 11.84 9.35
C SER A 360 5.95 11.21 10.49
N GLU A 361 6.84 10.25 10.21
CA GLU A 361 7.51 9.42 11.22
C GLU A 361 9.01 9.75 11.41
N LEU A 362 9.66 10.21 10.34
CA LEU A 362 11.09 10.50 10.30
C LEU A 362 11.39 11.98 10.04
N ARG A 363 10.36 12.86 10.16
CA ARG A 363 10.50 14.30 9.96
C ARG A 363 11.61 14.86 10.84
N GLY A 364 12.55 15.59 10.24
CA GLY A 364 13.64 16.26 10.95
C GLY A 364 14.86 15.39 11.23
N ASP A 365 14.83 14.09 10.89
CA ASP A 365 16.04 13.24 10.90
C ASP A 365 16.53 12.89 9.49
N VAL A 366 15.61 12.84 8.53
CA VAL A 366 15.90 12.55 7.12
C VAL A 366 15.08 13.48 6.23
N ILE A 367 15.63 13.79 5.06
CA ILE A 367 14.89 14.40 3.97
C ILE A 367 14.17 13.29 3.21
N VAL A 368 12.84 13.28 3.27
CA VAL A 368 12.00 12.37 2.47
C VAL A 368 11.58 13.13 1.22
N THR A 369 11.89 12.59 0.05
CA THR A 369 11.51 13.20 -1.23
C THR A 369 11.08 12.12 -2.20
N GLY A 370 9.89 12.30 -2.78
CA GLY A 370 9.36 11.39 -3.77
C GLY A 370 9.47 11.94 -5.20
N LEU A 371 10.10 11.16 -6.05
CA LEU A 371 10.15 11.35 -7.49
C LEU A 371 9.17 10.38 -8.14
N TYR A 372 7.89 10.76 -8.17
CA TYR A 372 6.83 9.89 -8.69
C TYR A 372 5.86 10.64 -9.60
N GLY A 373 6.34 10.92 -10.80
CA GLY A 373 5.55 11.54 -11.84
C GLY A 373 6.26 12.66 -12.53
N GLY A 374 6.32 12.57 -13.85
CA GLY A 374 7.29 13.34 -14.60
C GLY A 374 8.72 12.82 -14.35
N ALA A 375 9.62 13.07 -15.29
CA ALA A 375 11.03 12.69 -15.24
C ALA A 375 11.89 13.90 -14.89
N ASP A 376 11.29 14.92 -14.29
CA ASP A 376 12.07 16.01 -13.72
C ASP A 376 12.55 15.58 -12.34
N TRP A 377 13.86 15.54 -12.19
CA TRP A 377 14.53 15.92 -10.96
C TRP A 377 14.11 17.36 -10.78
N GLY A 378 13.32 17.67 -9.76
CA GLY A 378 13.21 19.07 -9.37
C GLY A 378 14.63 19.50 -9.11
N ILE A 379 15.16 20.40 -9.92
CA ILE A 379 16.49 20.98 -9.70
C ILE A 379 16.49 21.79 -8.36
N THR A 380 15.30 21.95 -7.77
CA THR A 380 14.98 22.38 -6.40
C THR A 380 15.06 21.29 -5.34
N ASP A 381 15.28 20.03 -5.71
CA ASP A 381 15.14 18.92 -4.78
C ASP A 381 16.31 18.93 -3.79
N ALA A 382 15.99 19.18 -2.53
CA ALA A 382 16.96 19.31 -1.44
C ALA A 382 17.93 18.13 -1.34
N TRP A 383 17.58 16.94 -1.85
CA TRP A 383 18.48 15.79 -1.83
C TRP A 383 19.74 15.98 -2.67
N LEU A 384 19.69 16.77 -3.74
CA LEU A 384 20.82 17.00 -4.64
C LEU A 384 22.00 17.66 -3.93
N THR A 385 21.71 18.68 -3.11
CA THR A 385 22.71 19.53 -2.44
C THR A 385 22.84 19.26 -0.94
N SER A 386 21.96 18.46 -0.33
CA SER A 386 21.97 18.24 1.12
C SER A 386 22.97 17.18 1.58
N GLU A 387 23.69 17.52 2.64
CA GLU A 387 24.55 16.62 3.42
C GLU A 387 23.75 15.77 4.43
N GLU A 388 22.47 16.08 4.67
CA GLU A 388 21.61 15.30 5.54
C GLU A 388 21.24 13.94 4.91
N PRO A 389 20.87 12.93 5.73
CA PRO A 389 20.39 11.66 5.21
C PRO A 389 19.13 11.81 4.36
N VAL A 390 19.06 11.10 3.22
CA VAL A 390 17.96 11.21 2.26
C VAL A 390 17.25 9.87 2.08
N VAL A 391 15.92 9.92 1.99
CA VAL A 391 15.11 8.82 1.46
C VAL A 391 14.49 9.26 0.14
N LEU A 392 14.96 8.65 -0.95
CA LEU A 392 14.51 8.92 -2.31
C LEU A 392 13.50 7.86 -2.75
N ILE A 393 12.24 8.25 -2.90
CA ILE A 393 11.16 7.32 -3.30
C ILE A 393 10.91 7.47 -4.79
N ALA A 394 11.02 6.39 -5.56
CA ALA A 394 10.89 6.44 -7.02
C ALA A 394 10.20 5.21 -7.60
N THR A 395 9.49 5.37 -8.72
CA THR A 395 9.08 4.21 -9.53
C THR A 395 10.28 3.62 -10.26
N VAL A 396 10.16 2.38 -10.75
CA VAL A 396 11.23 1.72 -11.51
C VAL A 396 11.70 2.58 -12.68
N GLU A 397 10.77 3.12 -13.48
CA GLU A 397 11.11 3.96 -14.63
C GLU A 397 11.81 5.26 -14.22
N LYS A 398 11.44 5.83 -13.07
CA LYS A 398 12.05 7.07 -12.59
C LYS A 398 13.41 6.83 -11.95
N ALA A 399 13.59 5.74 -11.22
CA ALA A 399 14.89 5.31 -10.69
C ALA A 399 15.88 4.97 -11.82
N ASP A 400 15.38 4.30 -12.86
CA ASP A 400 16.14 4.01 -14.07
C ASP A 400 16.56 5.30 -14.79
N ALA A 401 15.65 6.27 -14.93
CA ALA A 401 16.00 7.60 -15.45
C ALA A 401 17.02 8.33 -14.54
N LEU A 402 16.85 8.29 -13.21
CA LEU A 402 17.79 8.90 -12.24
C LEU A 402 19.21 8.39 -12.41
N LEU A 403 19.39 7.08 -12.58
CA LEU A 403 20.71 6.49 -12.82
C LEU A 403 21.35 7.04 -14.09
N ARG A 404 20.57 7.35 -15.13
CA ARG A 404 21.11 7.89 -16.38
C ARG A 404 21.80 9.23 -16.24
N TYR A 405 21.20 10.13 -15.48
CA TYR A 405 21.66 11.52 -15.43
C TYR A 405 22.38 11.86 -14.13
N LEU A 406 22.08 11.15 -13.03
CA LEU A 406 22.62 11.41 -11.70
C LEU A 406 23.22 10.15 -11.07
N GLY A 407 23.52 9.12 -11.88
CA GLY A 407 23.98 7.80 -11.44
C GLY A 407 25.18 7.84 -10.51
N LYS A 408 26.28 8.53 -10.87
CA LYS A 408 27.48 8.60 -10.02
C LYS A 408 27.19 9.18 -8.63
N LEU A 409 26.42 10.27 -8.57
CA LEU A 409 26.04 10.90 -7.29
C LEU A 409 25.13 9.98 -6.47
N LEU A 410 24.12 9.38 -7.12
CA LEU A 410 23.18 8.46 -6.48
C LEU A 410 23.90 7.23 -5.93
N ILE A 411 24.70 6.55 -6.76
CA ILE A 411 25.43 5.34 -6.40
C ILE A 411 26.45 5.61 -5.32
N ALA A 412 27.19 6.73 -5.35
CA ALA A 412 28.16 7.07 -4.30
C ALA A 412 27.52 7.23 -2.91
N ARG A 413 26.28 7.73 -2.84
CA ARG A 413 25.54 7.93 -1.58
C ARG A 413 24.70 6.74 -1.14
N LEU A 414 24.38 5.83 -2.05
CA LEU A 414 23.43 4.74 -1.84
C LEU A 414 23.88 3.77 -0.73
N SER A 415 23.23 3.85 0.41
CA SER A 415 23.50 3.00 1.59
C SER A 415 22.48 1.87 1.74
N LEU A 416 21.26 2.08 1.23
CA LEU A 416 20.15 1.14 1.35
C LEU A 416 19.27 1.15 0.09
N LEU A 417 18.97 -0.03 -0.44
CA LEU A 417 17.99 -0.24 -1.51
C LEU A 417 16.77 -0.98 -0.93
N ILE A 418 15.60 -0.37 -0.98
CA ILE A 418 14.32 -1.01 -0.63
C ILE A 418 13.53 -1.24 -1.92
N ILE A 419 13.09 -2.47 -2.14
CA ILE A 419 12.25 -2.85 -3.28
C ILE A 419 10.90 -3.29 -2.73
N ASP A 420 9.90 -2.42 -2.87
CA ASP A 420 8.53 -2.73 -2.47
C ASP A 420 7.77 -3.44 -3.59
N GLU A 421 6.92 -4.38 -3.21
CA GLU A 421 6.29 -5.37 -4.09
C GLU A 421 7.28 -6.09 -5.04
N ALA A 422 8.38 -6.59 -4.48
CA ALA A 422 9.47 -7.23 -5.25
C ALA A 422 9.04 -8.42 -6.12
N HIS A 423 7.90 -9.07 -5.83
CA HIS A 423 7.33 -10.12 -6.71
C HIS A 423 7.00 -9.64 -8.12
N GLN A 424 6.90 -8.33 -8.38
CA GLN A 424 6.70 -7.78 -9.72
C GLN A 424 7.84 -8.09 -10.70
N VAL A 425 8.98 -8.57 -10.21
CA VAL A 425 10.06 -9.09 -11.05
C VAL A 425 9.66 -10.37 -11.79
N VAL A 426 8.66 -11.10 -11.29
CA VAL A 426 8.17 -12.34 -11.91
C VAL A 426 7.06 -12.01 -12.91
N PRO A 427 7.32 -12.12 -14.23
CA PRO A 427 6.29 -11.94 -15.24
C PRO A 427 5.38 -13.17 -15.31
N GLU A 428 4.19 -12.99 -15.87
CA GLU A 428 3.37 -14.11 -16.31
C GLU A 428 3.82 -14.57 -17.70
N ALA A 429 3.96 -15.87 -17.93
CA ALA A 429 4.25 -16.42 -19.26
C ALA A 429 2.99 -16.37 -20.16
N SER A 430 2.68 -15.18 -20.69
CA SER A 430 1.51 -14.92 -21.55
C SER A 430 1.90 -14.25 -22.86
N GLU A 431 1.02 -14.31 -23.87
CA GLU A 431 1.22 -13.54 -25.10
C GLU A 431 1.28 -12.03 -24.84
N ALA A 432 0.56 -11.53 -23.83
CA ALA A 432 0.60 -10.12 -23.44
C ALA A 432 1.99 -9.71 -22.93
N THR A 433 2.62 -10.53 -22.08
CA THR A 433 4.02 -10.33 -21.65
C THR A 433 4.93 -10.36 -22.86
N ALA A 434 4.70 -11.32 -23.75
CA ALA A 434 5.53 -11.52 -24.90
C ALA A 434 5.45 -10.32 -25.88
N VAL A 435 4.27 -9.72 -26.06
CA VAL A 435 4.07 -8.45 -26.79
C VAL A 435 4.70 -7.26 -26.06
N SER A 436 4.63 -7.22 -24.72
CA SER A 436 5.16 -6.10 -23.94
C SER A 436 6.68 -5.89 -24.11
N PHE A 437 7.43 -6.95 -24.47
CA PHE A 437 8.84 -6.84 -24.82
C PHE A 437 9.05 -6.06 -26.12
N SER A 438 8.29 -6.41 -27.17
CA SER A 438 8.32 -5.70 -28.46
C SER A 438 7.78 -4.27 -28.34
N ASP A 439 6.87 -4.03 -27.39
CA ASP A 439 6.35 -2.69 -27.09
C ASP A 439 7.26 -1.87 -26.14
N HIS A 440 8.42 -2.40 -25.74
CA HIS A 440 9.37 -1.77 -24.82
C HIS A 440 8.74 -1.33 -23.50
N SER A 441 7.72 -2.05 -23.01
CA SER A 441 6.88 -1.64 -21.87
C SER A 441 6.91 -2.63 -20.70
N ASN A 442 7.74 -3.67 -20.78
CA ASN A 442 7.80 -4.71 -19.76
C ASN A 442 8.45 -4.21 -18.44
N ARG A 443 7.65 -4.02 -17.40
CA ARG A 443 8.13 -3.54 -16.09
C ARG A 443 8.98 -4.54 -15.33
N SER A 444 8.69 -5.83 -15.44
CA SER A 444 9.44 -6.89 -14.77
C SER A 444 10.89 -6.92 -15.24
N LEU A 445 11.11 -6.81 -16.57
CA LEU A 445 12.43 -6.70 -17.17
C LEU A 445 13.15 -5.42 -16.74
N ARG A 446 12.45 -4.28 -16.72
CA ARG A 446 13.03 -3.00 -16.24
C ARG A 446 13.45 -3.07 -14.78
N LEU A 447 12.66 -3.70 -13.92
CA LEU A 447 12.98 -3.90 -12.50
C LEU A 447 14.19 -4.81 -12.33
N GLU A 448 14.22 -5.95 -13.04
CA GLU A 448 15.38 -6.86 -13.04
C GLU A 448 16.64 -6.12 -13.50
N ASN A 449 16.57 -5.41 -14.63
CA ASN A 449 17.71 -4.67 -15.18
C ASN A 449 18.21 -3.58 -14.23
N LEU A 450 17.30 -2.72 -13.73
CA LEU A 450 17.61 -1.63 -12.80
C LEU A 450 18.38 -2.15 -11.57
N VAL A 451 17.81 -3.15 -10.90
CA VAL A 451 18.41 -3.68 -9.67
C VAL A 451 19.72 -4.38 -9.99
N SER A 452 19.81 -5.18 -11.06
CA SER A 452 21.04 -5.87 -11.46
C SER A 452 22.19 -4.89 -11.72
N ARG A 453 21.92 -3.75 -12.38
CA ARG A 453 22.92 -2.70 -12.64
C ARG A 453 23.38 -2.02 -11.35
N ILE A 454 22.46 -1.69 -10.43
CA ILE A 454 22.81 -1.16 -9.11
C ILE A 454 23.72 -2.14 -8.35
N LEU A 455 23.40 -3.44 -8.39
CA LEU A 455 24.18 -4.48 -7.68
C LEU A 455 25.51 -4.81 -8.34
N ALA A 456 25.64 -4.57 -9.65
CA ALA A 456 26.92 -4.68 -10.35
C ALA A 456 27.86 -3.53 -9.95
N GLN A 457 27.34 -2.30 -9.86
CA GLN A 457 28.13 -1.11 -9.48
C GLN A 457 28.40 -1.01 -7.97
N ARG A 458 27.44 -1.43 -7.13
CA ARG A 458 27.55 -1.39 -5.67
C ARG A 458 27.15 -2.72 -5.00
N PRO A 459 27.95 -3.78 -5.13
CA PRO A 459 27.62 -5.11 -4.64
C PRO A 459 27.41 -5.18 -3.12
N GLU A 460 28.02 -4.30 -2.34
CA GLU A 460 27.95 -4.27 -0.88
C GLU A 460 26.73 -3.51 -0.33
N VAL A 461 25.92 -2.88 -1.20
CA VAL A 461 24.73 -2.14 -0.77
C VAL A 461 23.78 -3.05 0.01
N THR A 462 23.23 -2.51 1.11
CA THR A 462 22.20 -3.20 1.90
C THR A 462 20.89 -3.23 1.12
N ARG A 463 20.19 -4.36 1.09
CA ARG A 463 19.00 -4.58 0.25
C ARG A 463 17.85 -5.19 1.04
N ILE A 464 16.66 -4.60 0.95
CA ILE A 464 15.46 -5.18 1.53
C ILE A 464 14.38 -5.30 0.46
N ALA A 465 13.92 -6.52 0.23
CA ALA A 465 12.73 -6.76 -0.57
C ALA A 465 11.50 -6.91 0.32
N LEU A 466 10.45 -6.18 0.01
CA LEU A 466 9.13 -6.32 0.62
C LEU A 466 8.22 -6.94 -0.43
N THR A 467 7.56 -8.04 -0.08
CA THR A 467 6.64 -8.67 -1.03
C THR A 467 5.44 -9.29 -0.34
N ALA A 468 4.27 -9.19 -0.97
CA ALA A 468 3.15 -10.09 -0.69
C ALA A 468 3.55 -11.56 -0.94
N VAL A 469 2.92 -12.50 -0.22
CA VAL A 469 3.13 -13.94 -0.41
C VAL A 469 2.58 -14.32 -1.79
N ALA A 470 3.48 -14.45 -2.76
CA ALA A 470 3.18 -14.81 -4.14
C ALA A 470 3.80 -16.18 -4.44
N GLY A 471 3.13 -17.26 -4.02
CA GLY A 471 3.44 -18.63 -4.42
C GLY A 471 4.94 -18.99 -4.40
N GLY A 472 5.38 -19.66 -5.46
CA GLY A 472 6.76 -20.13 -5.67
C GLY A 472 7.83 -19.04 -5.82
N ALA A 473 7.50 -17.76 -5.93
CA ALA A 473 8.48 -16.68 -6.16
C ALA A 473 9.30 -16.28 -4.92
N SER A 474 8.86 -16.64 -3.72
CA SER A 474 9.48 -16.17 -2.47
C SER A 474 10.95 -16.60 -2.31
N GLY A 475 11.30 -17.85 -2.68
CA GLY A 475 12.68 -18.34 -2.64
C GLY A 475 13.60 -17.66 -3.66
N PRO A 476 13.26 -17.65 -4.97
CA PRO A 476 14.02 -16.91 -5.98
C PRO A 476 14.26 -15.44 -5.61
N VAL A 477 13.25 -14.73 -5.11
CA VAL A 477 13.41 -13.33 -4.67
C VAL A 477 14.37 -13.23 -3.49
N ALA A 478 14.32 -14.13 -2.51
CA ALA A 478 15.28 -14.13 -1.40
C ALA A 478 16.72 -14.34 -1.89
N ARG A 479 16.96 -15.31 -2.79
CA ARG A 479 18.29 -15.58 -3.37
C ARG A 479 18.82 -14.39 -4.18
N TRP A 480 17.96 -13.75 -4.95
CA TRP A 480 18.32 -12.55 -5.72
C TRP A 480 18.74 -11.39 -4.82
N ILE A 481 18.00 -11.16 -3.73
CA ILE A 481 18.20 -10.02 -2.84
C ILE A 481 19.35 -10.23 -1.87
N GLU A 482 19.57 -11.45 -1.38
CA GLU A 482 20.69 -11.74 -0.47
C GLU A 482 21.98 -12.03 -1.25
N GLY A 483 21.87 -12.55 -2.48
CA GLY A 483 23.01 -12.83 -3.36
C GLY A 483 23.70 -14.16 -3.10
N HIS A 484 23.03 -15.12 -2.45
CA HIS A 484 23.53 -16.47 -2.21
C HIS A 484 22.43 -17.54 -2.26
N ALA A 485 22.80 -18.78 -2.61
CA ALA A 485 21.86 -19.87 -2.86
C ALA A 485 21.04 -20.31 -1.63
N GLU A 486 21.60 -20.20 -0.42
CA GLU A 486 20.95 -20.65 0.84
C GLU A 486 19.96 -19.63 1.42
N ALA A 487 19.69 -18.52 0.72
CA ALA A 487 18.81 -17.46 1.19
C ALA A 487 17.37 -17.94 1.38
N LYS A 488 16.72 -17.52 2.46
CA LYS A 488 15.35 -17.94 2.80
C LYS A 488 14.47 -16.74 3.08
N ALA A 489 13.31 -16.72 2.42
CA ALA A 489 12.28 -15.73 2.64
C ALA A 489 11.73 -15.73 4.07
N VAL A 490 11.50 -14.55 4.63
CA VAL A 490 10.92 -14.38 5.97
C VAL A 490 9.39 -14.26 5.88
N GLY A 491 8.64 -15.09 6.64
CA GLY A 491 7.22 -14.81 6.96
C GLY A 491 6.13 -15.48 6.09
N VAL A 492 6.45 -16.56 5.38
CA VAL A 492 5.60 -17.21 4.34
C VAL A 492 4.21 -17.70 4.82
N ARG A 493 3.98 -17.95 6.12
CA ARG A 493 2.74 -18.61 6.64
C ARG A 493 1.85 -17.73 7.53
N TYR A 494 2.03 -16.42 7.54
CA TYR A 494 1.28 -15.52 8.43
C TYR A 494 0.24 -14.70 7.67
N ARG A 495 -1.06 -14.75 8.03
CA ARG A 495 -2.12 -13.85 7.52
C ARG A 495 -2.75 -13.09 8.70
N SER A 496 -2.87 -11.77 8.60
CA SER A 496 -3.36 -10.93 9.70
C SER A 496 -4.89 -10.90 9.83
N THR A 497 -5.61 -11.14 8.74
CA THR A 497 -7.08 -11.19 8.64
C THR A 497 -7.52 -12.48 7.96
N ARG A 498 -8.76 -12.91 8.20
CA ARG A 498 -9.34 -14.09 7.53
C ARG A 498 -9.70 -13.70 6.09
N GLN A 499 -9.07 -14.33 5.11
CA GLN A 499 -9.38 -14.07 3.70
C GLN A 499 -10.33 -15.14 3.18
N VAL A 500 -11.43 -14.72 2.56
CA VAL A 500 -12.46 -15.60 2.02
C VAL A 500 -12.65 -15.30 0.53
N ILE A 501 -12.60 -16.35 -0.29
CA ILE A 501 -12.87 -16.27 -1.73
C ILE A 501 -14.10 -17.12 -2.02
N GLY A 502 -15.00 -16.58 -2.85
CA GLY A 502 -16.27 -17.22 -3.12
C GLY A 502 -17.03 -16.61 -4.30
N VAL A 503 -18.31 -17.00 -4.40
CA VAL A 503 -19.22 -16.61 -5.48
C VAL A 503 -20.40 -15.83 -4.92
N LEU A 504 -20.76 -14.71 -5.54
CA LEU A 504 -22.08 -14.10 -5.40
C LEU A 504 -22.98 -14.65 -6.51
N GLU A 505 -23.94 -15.50 -6.16
CA GLU A 505 -24.92 -16.02 -7.11
C GLU A 505 -26.03 -15.00 -7.36
N THR A 506 -26.20 -14.59 -8.62
CA THR A 506 -27.23 -13.63 -9.04
C THR A 506 -28.32 -14.30 -9.89
N ALA A 507 -29.59 -13.92 -9.68
CA ALA A 507 -30.69 -14.40 -10.51
C ALA A 507 -31.86 -13.39 -10.51
N PRO A 508 -32.58 -13.22 -11.64
CA PRO A 508 -33.73 -12.33 -11.69
C PRO A 508 -34.82 -12.74 -10.70
N GLY A 509 -35.35 -11.77 -9.96
CA GLY A 509 -36.41 -12.00 -8.96
C GLY A 509 -35.95 -12.77 -7.71
N SER A 510 -34.64 -12.96 -7.52
CA SER A 510 -34.04 -13.55 -6.33
C SER A 510 -33.19 -12.51 -5.60
N SER A 511 -33.06 -12.66 -4.30
CA SER A 511 -32.13 -11.90 -3.47
C SER A 511 -30.68 -12.40 -3.54
N GLY A 512 -30.46 -13.57 -4.17
CA GLY A 512 -29.13 -14.17 -4.35
C GLY A 512 -28.61 -14.94 -3.13
N GLN A 513 -27.45 -15.57 -3.28
CA GLN A 513 -26.72 -16.20 -2.18
C GLN A 513 -25.22 -16.14 -2.43
N ILE A 514 -24.42 -16.33 -1.38
CA ILE A 514 -22.96 -16.35 -1.47
C ILE A 514 -22.44 -17.75 -1.16
N LEU A 515 -21.57 -18.29 -2.01
CA LEU A 515 -20.81 -19.51 -1.76
C LEU A 515 -19.42 -19.14 -1.24
N LEU A 516 -18.94 -19.84 -0.22
CA LEU A 516 -17.62 -19.63 0.40
C LEU A 516 -16.74 -20.83 0.07
N ASP A 517 -15.86 -20.68 -0.92
CA ASP A 517 -15.12 -21.82 -1.49
C ASP A 517 -13.71 -21.96 -0.90
N LEU A 518 -13.00 -20.85 -0.71
CA LEU A 518 -11.65 -20.86 -0.13
C LEU A 518 -11.59 -19.96 1.11
N MET A 519 -10.87 -20.42 2.13
CA MET A 519 -10.52 -19.66 3.31
C MET A 519 -9.01 -19.75 3.54
N ASN A 520 -8.34 -18.60 3.58
CA ASN A 520 -6.87 -18.49 3.75
C ASN A 520 -6.06 -19.33 2.74
N GLY A 521 -6.53 -19.43 1.50
CA GLY A 521 -5.88 -20.17 0.42
C GLY A 521 -6.16 -21.67 0.40
N LYS A 522 -6.93 -22.21 1.36
CA LYS A 522 -7.33 -23.62 1.38
C LYS A 522 -8.84 -23.75 1.14
N PRO A 523 -9.30 -24.87 0.55
CA PRO A 523 -10.72 -25.12 0.39
C PRO A 523 -11.46 -25.16 1.72
N LEU A 524 -12.63 -24.52 1.77
CA LEU A 524 -13.50 -24.53 2.93
C LEU A 524 -14.57 -25.62 2.76
N TYR A 525 -14.28 -26.83 3.23
CA TYR A 525 -15.24 -27.94 3.21
C TYR A 525 -15.83 -28.24 4.60
N LEU A 526 -17.06 -28.74 4.59
CA LEU A 526 -17.65 -29.44 5.73
C LEU A 526 -16.95 -30.80 5.87
N ARG A 527 -16.31 -31.08 7.02
CA ARG A 527 -15.71 -32.41 7.24
C ARG A 527 -16.72 -33.54 6.96
N GLY A 528 -16.41 -34.39 5.98
CA GLY A 528 -17.22 -35.55 5.59
C GLY A 528 -18.29 -35.32 4.50
N GLN A 529 -18.35 -34.13 3.86
CA GLN A 529 -19.21 -33.83 2.71
C GLN A 529 -18.47 -32.94 1.68
N GLU A 530 -18.81 -33.06 0.39
CA GLU A 530 -18.21 -32.25 -0.69
C GLU A 530 -18.94 -30.92 -0.95
N ASN A 531 -20.02 -30.59 -0.23
CA ASN A 531 -20.78 -29.36 -0.48
C ASN A 531 -20.10 -28.12 0.15
N PRO A 532 -20.02 -26.98 -0.57
CA PRO A 532 -19.46 -25.73 -0.06
C PRO A 532 -20.35 -25.08 1.01
N VAL A 533 -19.75 -24.23 1.84
CA VAL A 533 -20.47 -23.42 2.82
C VAL A 533 -21.18 -22.27 2.08
N TYR A 534 -22.48 -22.05 2.32
CA TYR A 534 -23.25 -20.99 1.64
C TYR A 534 -23.99 -20.06 2.61
N LEU A 535 -24.29 -18.86 2.12
CA LEU A 535 -24.86 -17.73 2.85
C LEU A 535 -26.02 -17.10 2.04
N PRO A 536 -27.28 -17.34 2.41
CA PRO A 536 -28.42 -16.77 1.71
C PRO A 536 -28.57 -15.27 2.02
N LEU A 537 -28.65 -14.44 0.98
CA LEU A 537 -28.92 -13.01 1.10
C LEU A 537 -30.44 -12.84 1.19
N ARG A 538 -30.96 -12.23 2.25
CA ARG A 538 -32.41 -12.16 2.54
C ARG A 538 -32.97 -10.73 2.50
N PHE A 539 -32.37 -9.85 1.69
CA PHE A 539 -32.88 -8.50 1.41
C PHE A 539 -33.85 -8.48 0.21
N ALA A 540 -34.44 -7.32 -0.09
CA ALA A 540 -35.41 -7.18 -1.18
C ALA A 540 -34.77 -7.49 -2.55
N PRO A 541 -35.41 -8.30 -3.41
CA PRO A 541 -34.86 -8.60 -4.73
C PRO A 541 -34.81 -7.33 -5.59
N MET A 542 -33.82 -7.25 -6.48
CA MET A 542 -33.67 -6.13 -7.40
C MET A 542 -34.96 -5.91 -8.22
N PRO A 543 -35.44 -4.65 -8.36
CA PRO A 543 -36.61 -4.32 -9.16
C PRO A 543 -36.50 -4.83 -10.60
N LEU A 544 -37.64 -5.04 -11.25
CA LEU A 544 -37.66 -5.50 -12.64
C LEU A 544 -37.07 -4.43 -13.56
N LEU A 545 -35.92 -4.74 -14.16
CA LEU A 545 -35.23 -3.84 -15.08
C LEU A 545 -35.94 -3.70 -16.44
N PRO A 546 -35.71 -2.60 -17.18
CA PRO A 546 -36.14 -2.46 -18.58
C PRO A 546 -35.72 -3.65 -19.46
N SER A 547 -36.54 -3.99 -20.45
CA SER A 547 -36.31 -5.15 -21.34
C SER A 547 -34.97 -5.07 -22.08
N GLN A 548 -34.58 -3.86 -22.51
CA GLN A 548 -33.29 -3.58 -23.15
C GLN A 548 -32.08 -3.97 -22.29
N TRP A 549 -32.15 -3.76 -20.97
CA TRP A 549 -31.07 -4.09 -20.04
C TRP A 549 -31.06 -5.58 -19.72
N ARG A 550 -32.25 -6.18 -19.54
CA ARG A 550 -32.43 -7.63 -19.32
C ARG A 550 -32.01 -8.50 -20.50
N ASN A 551 -31.85 -7.93 -21.69
CA ASN A 551 -31.34 -8.67 -22.84
C ASN A 551 -29.81 -8.85 -22.81
N SER A 552 -29.09 -8.14 -21.92
CA SER A 552 -27.67 -8.33 -21.65
C SER A 552 -27.47 -8.95 -20.27
N LEU A 553 -26.87 -10.14 -20.22
CA LEU A 553 -26.57 -10.80 -18.94
C LEU A 553 -25.51 -10.03 -18.15
N ASN A 554 -24.53 -9.43 -18.83
CA ASN A 554 -23.48 -8.62 -18.20
C ASN A 554 -24.04 -7.36 -17.55
N HIS A 555 -24.95 -6.67 -18.24
CA HIS A 555 -25.62 -5.48 -17.69
C HIS A 555 -26.45 -5.87 -16.45
N PHE A 556 -27.26 -6.92 -16.55
CA PHE A 556 -28.01 -7.44 -15.40
C PHE A 556 -27.11 -7.82 -14.22
N ASN A 557 -26.00 -8.53 -14.45
CA ASN A 557 -25.09 -8.98 -13.40
C ASN A 557 -24.40 -7.80 -12.72
N SER A 558 -23.95 -6.81 -13.50
CA SER A 558 -23.31 -5.59 -12.98
C SER A 558 -24.26 -4.79 -12.08
N LEU A 559 -25.53 -4.64 -12.48
CA LEU A 559 -26.54 -3.98 -11.65
C LEU A 559 -26.92 -4.81 -10.42
N SER A 560 -26.92 -6.14 -10.51
CA SER A 560 -27.14 -7.01 -9.35
C SER A 560 -26.03 -6.85 -8.30
N VAL A 561 -24.78 -6.63 -8.74
CA VAL A 561 -23.65 -6.31 -7.86
C VAL A 561 -23.85 -4.95 -7.20
N LEU A 562 -24.20 -3.90 -7.96
CA LEU A 562 -24.48 -2.58 -7.36
C LEU A 562 -25.65 -2.65 -6.35
N TRP A 563 -26.75 -3.33 -6.70
CA TRP A 563 -27.89 -3.51 -5.81
C TRP A 563 -27.50 -4.22 -4.50
N THR A 564 -26.66 -5.24 -4.60
CA THR A 564 -26.12 -5.96 -3.44
C THR A 564 -25.19 -5.06 -2.63
N ALA A 565 -24.31 -4.29 -3.30
CA ALA A 565 -23.40 -3.37 -2.64
C ALA A 565 -24.15 -2.27 -1.88
N LEU A 566 -25.21 -1.70 -2.44
CA LEU A 566 -26.04 -0.70 -1.77
C LEU A 566 -26.74 -1.26 -0.51
N HIS A 567 -27.19 -2.52 -0.54
CA HIS A 567 -27.76 -3.18 0.65
C HIS A 567 -26.72 -3.52 1.73
N LEU A 568 -25.48 -3.78 1.32
CA LEU A 568 -24.39 -4.13 2.23
C LEU A 568 -23.61 -2.89 2.69
N ALA A 569 -23.76 -1.74 2.02
CA ALA A 569 -23.11 -0.49 2.36
C ALA A 569 -23.65 0.05 3.68
N ARG A 570 -23.02 -0.36 4.77
CA ARG A 570 -23.19 0.23 6.10
C ARG A 570 -22.30 1.47 6.22
N GLU A 571 -22.60 2.36 7.17
CA GLU A 571 -21.78 3.55 7.52
C GLU A 571 -20.28 3.24 7.75
N ASP A 572 -19.90 1.98 7.94
CA ASP A 572 -18.54 1.57 8.31
C ASP A 572 -17.85 0.51 7.41
N GLN A 573 -18.48 0.08 6.32
CA GLN A 573 -17.90 -0.90 5.38
C GLN A 573 -17.37 -0.23 4.11
N ARG A 574 -16.24 -0.73 3.59
CA ARG A 574 -15.70 -0.35 2.28
C ARG A 574 -15.91 -1.48 1.29
N ILE A 575 -16.60 -1.18 0.21
CA ILE A 575 -16.96 -2.12 -0.84
C ILE A 575 -16.27 -1.68 -2.13
N LEU A 576 -15.48 -2.57 -2.72
CA LEU A 576 -14.92 -2.39 -4.06
C LEU A 576 -15.72 -3.21 -5.07
N ILE A 577 -16.25 -2.55 -6.09
CA ILE A 577 -16.73 -3.17 -7.31
C ILE A 577 -15.58 -3.08 -8.33
N SER A 578 -14.87 -4.20 -8.50
CA SER A 578 -13.75 -4.33 -9.43
C SER A 578 -14.26 -4.61 -10.84
N VAL A 579 -13.97 -3.69 -11.75
CA VAL A 579 -14.38 -3.74 -13.15
C VAL A 579 -13.17 -4.08 -14.01
N ALA A 580 -13.25 -5.19 -14.76
CA ALA A 580 -12.13 -5.65 -15.58
C ALA A 580 -11.82 -4.72 -16.77
N GLN A 581 -12.85 -4.10 -17.36
CA GLN A 581 -12.74 -3.26 -18.56
C GLN A 581 -13.95 -2.36 -18.75
N GLU A 582 -13.82 -1.32 -19.58
CA GLU A 582 -14.88 -0.35 -19.90
C GLU A 582 -15.61 0.21 -18.65
N PRO A 583 -14.88 0.74 -17.65
CA PRO A 583 -15.51 1.33 -16.47
C PRO A 583 -16.55 2.41 -16.83
N GLU A 584 -16.35 3.17 -17.90
CA GLU A 584 -17.28 4.15 -18.46
C GLU A 584 -18.67 3.54 -18.73
N GLN A 585 -18.71 2.34 -19.30
CA GLN A 585 -19.96 1.64 -19.60
C GLN A 585 -20.67 1.21 -18.31
N THR A 586 -19.91 0.74 -17.33
CA THR A 586 -20.46 0.31 -16.03
C THR A 586 -20.95 1.52 -15.22
N MET A 587 -20.19 2.61 -15.20
CA MET A 587 -20.56 3.87 -14.55
C MET A 587 -21.81 4.48 -15.18
N ARG A 588 -21.96 4.41 -16.52
CA ARG A 588 -23.19 4.79 -17.20
C ARG A 588 -24.36 3.93 -16.75
N TRP A 589 -24.23 2.60 -16.77
CA TRP A 589 -25.31 1.71 -16.30
C TRP A 589 -25.72 2.00 -14.87
N PHE A 590 -24.76 2.30 -13.99
CA PHE A 590 -25.03 2.67 -12.61
C PHE A 590 -25.75 4.00 -12.54
N SER A 591 -25.31 5.00 -13.30
CA SER A 591 -25.95 6.32 -13.35
C SER A 591 -27.39 6.23 -13.87
N GLU A 592 -27.63 5.47 -14.95
CA GLU A 592 -28.95 5.22 -15.51
C GLU A 592 -29.88 4.49 -14.53
N ALA A 593 -29.36 3.50 -13.79
CA ALA A 593 -30.14 2.77 -12.80
C ALA A 593 -30.50 3.62 -11.58
N LEU A 594 -29.53 4.41 -11.06
CA LEU A 594 -29.72 5.30 -9.91
C LEU A 594 -30.62 6.50 -10.22
N ALA A 595 -30.85 6.80 -11.51
CA ALA A 595 -31.83 7.79 -11.96
C ALA A 595 -33.27 7.26 -12.00
N LEU A 596 -33.49 5.94 -11.83
CA LEU A 596 -34.83 5.37 -11.77
C LEU A 596 -35.45 5.59 -10.39
N SER A 597 -36.72 6.00 -10.36
CA SER A 597 -37.47 6.20 -9.10
C SER A 597 -37.61 4.94 -8.25
N THR A 598 -37.45 3.75 -8.85
CA THR A 598 -37.44 2.47 -8.13
C THR A 598 -36.16 2.22 -7.32
N TRP A 599 -35.11 3.01 -7.54
CA TRP A 599 -33.83 2.96 -6.84
C TRP A 599 -33.63 4.13 -5.87
N GLU A 600 -34.45 5.19 -5.94
CA GLU A 600 -34.32 6.35 -5.05
C GLU A 600 -34.29 5.97 -3.56
N ALA A 601 -35.12 4.98 -3.17
CA ALA A 601 -35.25 4.57 -1.78
C ALA A 601 -34.03 3.85 -1.18
N ILE A 602 -33.06 3.42 -2.00
CA ILE A 602 -31.86 2.73 -1.51
C ILE A 602 -30.60 3.61 -1.53
N VAL A 603 -30.65 4.78 -2.17
CA VAL A 603 -29.51 5.68 -2.25
C VAL A 603 -29.52 6.60 -1.04
N GLU A 604 -28.84 6.16 0.02
CA GLU A 604 -28.65 6.95 1.24
C GLU A 604 -27.22 7.52 1.24
N PHE A 605 -27.08 8.81 0.91
CA PHE A 605 -25.81 9.53 1.07
C PHE A 605 -26.06 10.94 1.59
N GLU A 606 -25.44 11.25 2.73
CA GLU A 606 -25.45 12.58 3.32
C GLU A 606 -24.04 13.18 3.26
N ARG A 607 -23.97 14.44 2.86
CA ARG A 607 -22.71 15.17 2.80
C ARG A 607 -22.10 15.30 4.22
N PRO A 608 -20.83 14.93 4.44
CA PRO A 608 -20.19 15.11 5.75
C PRO A 608 -20.07 16.59 6.15
N GLU A 609 -20.09 16.86 7.45
CA GLU A 609 -19.84 18.19 8.01
C GLU A 609 -18.37 18.41 8.43
N GLY A 610 -18.01 19.66 8.69
CA GLY A 610 -16.68 20.05 9.19
C GLY A 610 -15.55 19.72 8.23
N PHE A 611 -14.40 19.28 8.78
CA PHE A 611 -13.19 19.01 8.00
C PHE A 611 -13.42 17.98 6.87
N LEU A 612 -14.23 16.93 7.11
CA LEU A 612 -14.53 15.94 6.09
C LEU A 612 -15.39 16.52 4.96
N GLY A 613 -16.31 17.43 5.29
CA GLY A 613 -17.08 18.19 4.30
C GLY A 613 -16.21 19.07 3.42
N ASP A 614 -15.22 19.75 3.98
CA ASP A 614 -14.26 20.56 3.21
C ASP A 614 -13.43 19.72 2.24
N ARG A 615 -13.02 18.51 2.66
CA ARG A 615 -12.29 17.57 1.80
C ARG A 615 -13.19 17.04 0.67
N PHE A 616 -14.44 16.73 0.97
CA PHE A 616 -15.42 16.30 -0.03
C PHE A 616 -15.67 17.38 -1.09
N ASP A 617 -15.86 18.63 -0.66
CA ASP A 617 -16.03 19.76 -1.58
C ASP A 617 -14.83 19.97 -2.50
N GLU A 618 -13.62 19.77 -1.99
CA GLU A 618 -12.41 19.83 -2.80
C GLU A 618 -12.35 18.69 -3.84
N ALA A 619 -12.68 17.46 -3.43
CA ALA A 619 -12.76 16.31 -4.35
C ALA A 619 -13.79 16.55 -5.45
N ARG A 620 -14.97 17.06 -5.08
CA ARG A 620 -16.05 17.43 -6.00
C ARG A 620 -15.66 18.54 -6.96
N ALA A 621 -15.01 19.61 -6.47
CA ALA A 621 -14.55 20.72 -7.30
C ALA A 621 -13.46 20.30 -8.30
N ALA A 622 -12.52 19.45 -7.87
CA ALA A 622 -11.52 18.89 -8.78
C ALA A 622 -12.14 17.92 -9.80
N CYS A 623 -13.17 17.17 -9.42
CA CYS A 623 -13.90 16.30 -10.34
C CYS A 623 -14.62 17.13 -11.41
N LEU A 624 -15.24 18.25 -11.02
CA LEU A 624 -15.85 19.18 -11.96
C LEU A 624 -14.82 19.79 -12.93
N ASP A 625 -13.66 20.22 -12.42
CA ASP A 625 -12.57 20.81 -13.21
C ASP A 625 -12.04 19.84 -14.29
N TYR A 626 -11.81 18.58 -13.93
CA TYR A 626 -11.18 17.60 -14.84
C TYR A 626 -12.15 16.72 -15.64
N CYS A 627 -13.36 16.49 -15.15
CA CYS A 627 -14.34 15.60 -15.79
C CYS A 627 -15.53 16.35 -16.40
N GLY A 628 -15.84 17.56 -15.93
CA GLY A 628 -17.01 18.32 -16.36
C GLY A 628 -18.29 17.95 -15.62
N ALA A 629 -19.32 18.80 -15.80
CA ALA A 629 -20.56 18.76 -15.03
C ALA A 629 -21.46 17.54 -15.33
N ASP A 630 -21.42 17.04 -16.57
CA ASP A 630 -22.26 15.91 -17.02
C ASP A 630 -21.56 14.54 -16.86
N SER A 631 -20.38 14.50 -16.24
CA SER A 631 -19.60 13.27 -16.09
C SER A 631 -20.25 12.25 -15.15
N PHE A 632 -20.10 10.96 -15.48
CA PHE A 632 -20.59 9.88 -14.62
C PHE A 632 -19.87 9.86 -13.27
N GLU A 633 -18.58 10.24 -13.25
CA GLU A 633 -17.76 10.33 -12.06
C GLU A 633 -18.34 11.34 -11.05
N LEU A 634 -18.72 12.54 -11.52
CA LEU A 634 -19.34 13.55 -10.65
C LEU A 634 -20.72 13.10 -10.17
N PHE A 635 -21.53 12.50 -11.07
CA PHE A 635 -22.86 11.99 -10.72
C PHE A 635 -22.84 10.92 -9.62
N LEU A 636 -21.85 10.02 -9.69
CA LEU A 636 -21.64 8.95 -8.72
C LEU A 636 -21.05 9.48 -7.41
N LEU A 637 -20.10 10.42 -7.47
CA LEU A 637 -19.51 11.05 -6.29
C LEU A 637 -20.56 11.79 -5.44
N ASP A 638 -21.49 12.50 -6.09
CA ASP A 638 -22.60 13.19 -5.43
C ASP A 638 -23.59 12.22 -4.73
N ARG A 639 -23.43 10.91 -4.91
CA ARG A 639 -24.21 9.83 -4.26
C ARG A 639 -23.35 8.93 -3.36
N GLY A 640 -22.16 9.36 -2.97
CA GLY A 640 -21.28 8.60 -2.08
C GLY A 640 -20.60 7.40 -2.74
N ILE A 641 -20.53 7.37 -4.08
CA ILE A 641 -19.85 6.32 -4.84
C ILE A 641 -18.57 6.91 -5.45
N ALA A 642 -17.42 6.51 -4.94
CA ALA A 642 -16.13 6.93 -5.48
C ALA A 642 -15.78 6.13 -6.75
N THR A 643 -15.16 6.79 -7.73
CA THR A 643 -14.68 6.14 -8.95
C THR A 643 -13.16 6.23 -9.04
N SER A 644 -12.50 5.21 -9.60
CA SER A 644 -11.07 5.27 -9.86
C SER A 644 -10.63 4.38 -11.01
N HIS A 645 -9.91 4.96 -11.97
CA HIS A 645 -9.31 4.24 -13.08
C HIS A 645 -7.95 4.86 -13.48
N GLY A 646 -7.13 4.08 -14.20
CA GLY A 646 -5.76 4.44 -14.54
C GLY A 646 -5.58 5.68 -15.41
N GLN A 647 -6.64 6.11 -16.10
CA GLN A 647 -6.67 7.32 -16.94
C GLN A 647 -7.11 8.58 -16.19
N MET A 648 -7.64 8.46 -14.96
CA MET A 648 -8.08 9.62 -14.18
C MET A 648 -6.90 10.53 -13.81
N PRO A 649 -6.99 11.86 -13.92
CA PRO A 649 -5.91 12.78 -13.53
C PRO A 649 -5.36 12.53 -12.12
N GLN A 650 -4.04 12.63 -11.93
CA GLN A 650 -3.37 12.23 -10.68
C GLN A 650 -3.94 12.96 -9.45
N ARG A 651 -4.22 14.27 -9.57
CA ARG A 651 -4.80 15.08 -8.49
C ARG A 651 -6.17 14.54 -8.07
N LEU A 652 -7.07 14.35 -9.04
CA LEU A 652 -8.42 13.83 -8.78
C LEU A 652 -8.37 12.42 -8.17
N ARG A 653 -7.50 11.54 -8.69
CA ARG A 653 -7.33 10.19 -8.14
C ARG A 653 -6.91 10.21 -6.66
N ARG A 654 -6.00 11.11 -6.26
CA ARG A 654 -5.60 11.27 -4.84
C ARG A 654 -6.78 11.69 -3.96
N LEU A 655 -7.62 12.60 -4.44
CA LEU A 655 -8.81 13.05 -3.72
C LEU A 655 -9.86 11.93 -3.60
N MET A 656 -10.09 11.17 -4.68
CA MET A 656 -10.97 10.00 -4.65
C MET A 656 -10.46 8.93 -3.67
N VAL A 657 -9.16 8.66 -3.65
CA VAL A 657 -8.52 7.76 -2.68
C VAL A 657 -8.76 8.24 -1.25
N GLU A 658 -8.66 9.55 -0.99
CA GLU A 658 -8.97 10.12 0.32
C GLU A 658 -10.44 9.91 0.71
N MET A 659 -11.39 10.04 -0.23
CA MET A 659 -12.81 9.78 0.02
C MET A 659 -13.07 8.31 0.42
N ILE A 660 -12.34 7.38 -0.19
CA ILE A 660 -12.41 5.95 0.10
C ILE A 660 -11.77 5.64 1.46
N ASP A 661 -10.55 6.15 1.71
CA ASP A 661 -9.80 5.86 2.93
C ASP A 661 -10.51 6.40 4.18
N ARG A 662 -11.07 7.61 4.09
CA ARG A 662 -11.84 8.25 5.16
C ARG A 662 -13.28 7.74 5.27
N LYS A 663 -13.69 6.77 4.46
CA LYS A 663 -15.05 6.20 4.41
C LYS A 663 -16.16 7.23 4.10
N VAL A 664 -15.82 8.33 3.43
CA VAL A 664 -16.84 9.27 2.92
C VAL A 664 -17.65 8.59 1.82
N CYS A 665 -16.98 7.82 0.96
CA CYS A 665 -17.64 7.00 -0.06
C CYS A 665 -17.46 5.51 0.27
N PRO A 666 -18.48 4.82 0.84
CA PRO A 666 -18.38 3.41 1.22
C PRO A 666 -18.27 2.48 0.00
N ILE A 667 -18.85 2.87 -1.14
CA ILE A 667 -18.80 2.10 -2.39
C ILE A 667 -17.76 2.72 -3.31
N THR A 668 -16.90 1.88 -3.87
CA THR A 668 -15.90 2.26 -4.86
C THR A 668 -16.10 1.45 -6.14
N VAL A 669 -16.13 2.11 -7.28
CA VAL A 669 -16.10 1.47 -8.60
C VAL A 669 -14.74 1.73 -9.23
N ALA A 670 -13.95 0.68 -9.42
CA ALA A 670 -12.60 0.86 -9.94
C ALA A 670 -12.11 -0.29 -10.82
N THR A 671 -11.15 0.04 -11.68
CA THR A 671 -10.39 -0.97 -12.42
C THR A 671 -9.21 -1.48 -11.60
N ALA A 672 -8.55 -2.55 -12.07
CA ALA A 672 -7.39 -3.15 -11.41
C ALA A 672 -6.27 -2.15 -11.06
N THR A 673 -6.21 -1.01 -11.75
CA THR A 673 -5.25 0.07 -11.48
C THR A 673 -5.34 0.67 -10.06
N LEU A 674 -6.53 0.68 -9.43
CA LEU A 674 -6.65 1.08 -8.03
C LEU A 674 -6.02 0.02 -7.11
N THR A 675 -6.27 -1.25 -7.42
CA THR A 675 -5.81 -2.40 -6.66
C THR A 675 -4.37 -2.81 -6.98
N GLU A 676 -3.74 -2.21 -7.96
CA GLU A 676 -2.29 -2.34 -8.18
C GLU A 676 -1.56 -1.08 -7.68
N GLY A 677 -2.26 0.06 -7.64
CA GLY A 677 -1.65 1.37 -7.43
C GLY A 677 -1.60 1.87 -5.99
N VAL A 678 -2.63 1.66 -5.17
CA VAL A 678 -2.76 2.33 -3.86
C VAL A 678 -3.00 1.29 -2.78
N ASN A 679 -2.52 1.47 -1.56
CA ASN A 679 -2.66 0.50 -0.47
C ASN A 679 -4.01 0.56 0.29
N LEU A 680 -5.14 0.64 -0.42
CA LEU A 680 -6.47 0.73 0.21
C LEU A 680 -7.01 -0.63 0.64
N PRO A 681 -7.52 -0.78 1.87
CA PRO A 681 -8.28 -1.95 2.27
C PRO A 681 -9.77 -1.85 1.95
N PHE A 682 -10.34 -2.99 1.55
CA PHE A 682 -11.77 -3.18 1.36
C PHE A 682 -12.26 -4.31 2.26
N ASP A 683 -13.48 -4.21 2.78
CA ASP A 683 -14.12 -5.29 3.52
C ASP A 683 -14.67 -6.34 2.53
N LEU A 684 -15.25 -5.86 1.43
CA LEU A 684 -15.84 -6.66 0.36
C LEU A 684 -15.29 -6.23 -1.00
N ILE A 685 -14.87 -7.19 -1.81
CA ILE A 685 -14.48 -6.98 -3.20
C ILE A 685 -15.40 -7.82 -4.08
N PHE A 686 -16.11 -7.19 -5.00
CA PHE A 686 -16.90 -7.85 -6.04
C PHE A 686 -16.15 -7.83 -7.36
N LEU A 687 -16.04 -8.98 -8.04
CA LEU A 687 -15.60 -9.07 -9.42
C LEU A 687 -16.80 -9.33 -10.33
N THR A 688 -16.99 -8.48 -11.33
CA THR A 688 -18.06 -8.65 -12.34
C THR A 688 -17.65 -9.55 -13.51
N SER A 689 -16.35 -9.79 -13.69
CA SER A 689 -15.78 -10.63 -14.76
C SER A 689 -14.45 -11.23 -14.31
N LEU A 690 -14.14 -12.44 -14.79
CA LEU A 690 -12.84 -13.11 -14.64
C LEU A 690 -12.01 -13.10 -15.93
N LYS A 691 -12.45 -12.33 -16.91
CA LYS A 691 -11.80 -12.21 -18.22
C LYS A 691 -11.51 -10.75 -18.54
N ARG A 692 -10.34 -10.52 -19.12
CA ARG A 692 -9.95 -9.29 -19.79
C ARG A 692 -10.12 -9.49 -21.30
N ARG A 693 -10.56 -8.46 -22.01
CA ARG A 693 -10.50 -8.41 -23.47
C ARG A 693 -9.45 -7.39 -23.87
N SER A 694 -8.44 -7.86 -24.57
CA SER A 694 -7.53 -7.03 -25.34
C SER A 694 -7.85 -7.16 -26.82
N TRP A 695 -7.28 -6.27 -27.62
CA TRP A 695 -7.38 -6.32 -29.07
C TRP A 695 -6.01 -6.69 -29.62
N ASP A 696 -5.94 -7.71 -30.47
CA ASP A 696 -4.76 -7.96 -31.28
C ASP A 696 -4.76 -7.02 -32.49
N PRO A 697 -3.86 -6.04 -32.58
CA PRO A 697 -3.79 -5.15 -33.72
C PRO A 697 -3.29 -5.85 -35.00
N VAL A 698 -2.68 -7.04 -34.91
CA VAL A 698 -2.13 -7.79 -36.04
C VAL A 698 -3.19 -8.65 -36.69
N GLU A 699 -3.86 -9.47 -35.88
CA GLU A 699 -4.87 -10.41 -36.33
C GLU A 699 -6.26 -9.75 -36.42
N GLU A 700 -6.36 -8.48 -36.02
CA GLU A 700 -7.60 -7.69 -35.90
C GLU A 700 -8.69 -8.45 -35.14
N GLN A 701 -8.29 -9.12 -34.06
CA GLN A 701 -9.17 -9.99 -33.28
C GLN A 701 -9.13 -9.66 -31.79
N PRO A 702 -10.28 -9.76 -31.09
CA PRO A 702 -10.30 -9.60 -29.65
C PRO A 702 -9.67 -10.83 -29.00
N ILE A 703 -8.59 -10.63 -28.24
CA ILE A 703 -8.01 -11.65 -27.38
C ILE A 703 -8.74 -11.59 -26.04
N VAL A 704 -9.26 -12.72 -25.60
CA VAL A 704 -9.88 -12.85 -24.29
C VAL A 704 -8.95 -13.66 -23.39
N THR A 705 -8.34 -13.01 -22.41
CA THR A 705 -7.47 -13.68 -21.43
C THR A 705 -8.19 -13.84 -20.09
N PRO A 706 -8.13 -15.02 -19.46
CA PRO A 706 -8.60 -15.18 -18.09
C PRO A 706 -7.69 -14.42 -17.13
N PHE A 707 -8.20 -14.05 -15.95
CA PHE A 707 -7.39 -13.49 -14.87
C PHE A 707 -6.28 -14.47 -14.49
N SER A 708 -5.09 -13.93 -14.24
CA SER A 708 -3.99 -14.70 -13.67
C SER A 708 -4.18 -14.90 -12.18
N THR A 709 -3.52 -15.92 -11.62
CA THR A 709 -3.57 -16.20 -10.18
C THR A 709 -2.90 -15.08 -9.38
N SER A 710 -1.81 -14.52 -9.90
CA SER A 710 -1.10 -13.38 -9.31
C SER A 710 -1.99 -12.13 -9.25
N GLU A 711 -2.63 -11.77 -10.38
CA GLU A 711 -3.57 -10.62 -10.43
C GLU A 711 -4.71 -10.80 -9.42
N PHE A 712 -5.32 -11.99 -9.40
CA PHE A 712 -6.40 -12.28 -8.47
C PHE A 712 -5.96 -12.24 -7.00
N ARG A 713 -4.79 -12.79 -6.66
CA ARG A 713 -4.24 -12.77 -5.30
C ARG A 713 -3.90 -11.35 -4.83
N ASN A 714 -3.36 -10.52 -5.71
CA ASN A 714 -3.08 -9.11 -5.42
C ASN A 714 -4.36 -8.34 -5.13
N LEU A 715 -5.42 -8.57 -5.91
CA LEU A 715 -6.74 -8.02 -5.65
C LEU A 715 -7.30 -8.54 -4.32
N ALA A 716 -7.34 -9.86 -4.14
CA ALA A 716 -7.92 -10.49 -2.98
C ALA A 716 -7.16 -10.18 -1.68
N GLY A 717 -5.85 -9.91 -1.75
CA GLY A 717 -5.02 -9.50 -0.61
C GLY A 717 -5.37 -8.11 -0.06
N ARG A 718 -6.24 -7.36 -0.75
CA ARG A 718 -6.81 -6.09 -0.28
C ARG A 718 -8.11 -6.25 0.46
N ALA A 719 -8.72 -7.43 0.36
CA ALA A 719 -9.88 -7.78 1.14
C ALA A 719 -9.43 -8.05 2.57
N GLY A 720 -9.93 -7.25 3.52
CA GLY A 720 -9.68 -7.36 4.96
C GLY A 720 -8.31 -6.83 5.36
N ARG A 721 -8.27 -5.69 6.07
CA ARG A 721 -7.05 -5.23 6.77
C ARG A 721 -7.27 -5.01 8.26
N PRO A 722 -6.31 -5.45 9.09
CA PRO A 722 -6.29 -5.12 10.50
C PRO A 722 -6.36 -3.62 10.77
N GLY A 723 -7.23 -3.19 11.69
CA GLY A 723 -7.29 -1.82 12.19
C GLY A 723 -7.89 -0.76 11.24
N ALA A 724 -8.14 -1.12 9.98
CA ALA A 724 -8.82 -0.23 9.02
C ALA A 724 -10.26 -0.68 8.74
N ALA A 725 -10.49 -1.99 8.68
CA ALA A 725 -11.80 -2.62 8.49
C ALA A 725 -12.39 -2.98 9.86
N ARG A 726 -13.71 -2.78 10.05
CA ARG A 726 -14.42 -3.42 11.17
C ARG A 726 -14.53 -4.93 10.92
N GLY A 727 -14.54 -5.37 9.66
CA GLY A 727 -14.55 -6.77 9.28
C GLY A 727 -13.29 -7.51 9.71
N ILE A 728 -13.48 -8.60 10.45
CA ILE A 728 -12.44 -9.59 10.78
C ILE A 728 -12.13 -10.46 9.53
N GLU A 729 -13.11 -10.55 8.63
CA GLU A 729 -12.99 -11.15 7.30
C GLU A 729 -12.81 -10.11 6.20
N GLY A 730 -11.95 -10.45 5.24
CA GLY A 730 -11.94 -9.85 3.91
C GLY A 730 -12.53 -10.81 2.89
N MET A 731 -13.56 -10.39 2.16
CA MET A 731 -14.20 -11.25 1.16
C MET A 731 -13.95 -10.78 -0.26
N THR A 732 -13.58 -11.72 -1.13
CA THR A 732 -13.49 -11.52 -2.59
C THR A 732 -14.49 -12.43 -3.27
N LEU A 733 -15.49 -11.82 -3.92
CA LEU A 733 -16.68 -12.49 -4.42
C LEU A 733 -16.79 -12.30 -5.93
N VAL A 734 -16.82 -13.40 -6.67
CA VAL A 734 -17.06 -13.39 -8.11
C VAL A 734 -18.57 -13.44 -8.36
N ALA A 735 -19.12 -12.46 -9.07
CA ALA A 735 -20.54 -12.42 -9.37
C ALA A 735 -20.88 -13.38 -10.51
N LEU A 736 -21.53 -14.51 -10.19
CA LEU A 736 -21.95 -15.52 -11.16
C LEU A 736 -23.47 -15.57 -11.27
N PRO A 737 -24.06 -15.27 -12.43
CA PRO A 737 -25.48 -15.48 -12.66
C PRO A 737 -25.80 -16.97 -12.75
N THR A 738 -26.91 -17.40 -12.14
CA THR A 738 -27.39 -18.80 -12.19
C THR A 738 -28.57 -18.99 -13.13
N ARG A 739 -29.19 -17.90 -13.60
CA ARG A 739 -30.32 -17.89 -14.53
C ARG A 739 -30.19 -16.75 -15.55
N ILE A 740 -30.76 -16.96 -16.73
CA ILE A 740 -30.85 -15.91 -17.77
C ILE A 740 -31.77 -14.77 -17.30
N SER A 741 -31.47 -13.54 -17.72
CA SER A 741 -32.23 -12.33 -17.39
C SER A 741 -33.31 -11.97 -18.42
N THR A 742 -33.17 -12.45 -19.66
CA THR A 742 -34.11 -12.13 -20.74
C THR A 742 -35.46 -12.86 -20.56
N THR A 743 -36.56 -12.15 -20.81
CA THR A 743 -37.93 -12.73 -20.86
C THR A 743 -38.46 -12.91 -22.29
N ALA A 744 -37.64 -12.61 -23.31
CA ALA A 744 -38.07 -12.68 -24.70
C ALA A 744 -38.24 -14.16 -25.14
N THR A 745 -39.46 -14.54 -25.53
CA THR A 745 -39.75 -15.85 -26.14
C THR A 745 -39.33 -15.78 -27.62
N SER A 746 -38.37 -16.60 -28.05
CA SER A 746 -37.69 -16.45 -29.33
C SER A 746 -38.64 -16.66 -30.53
N MET A 747 -38.65 -15.72 -31.49
CA MET A 747 -39.10 -15.99 -32.87
C MET A 747 -37.95 -16.10 -33.87
N LYS A 748 -36.69 -15.88 -33.45
CA LYS A 748 -35.49 -16.09 -34.30
C LYS A 748 -34.36 -16.79 -33.52
N PRO A 749 -33.65 -17.76 -34.12
CA PRO A 749 -32.59 -18.54 -33.47
C PRO A 749 -31.30 -17.75 -33.14
N LYS A 750 -31.22 -16.45 -33.48
CA LYS A 750 -30.16 -15.51 -33.06
C LYS A 750 -30.57 -14.60 -31.88
N ALA A 751 -31.65 -14.94 -31.16
CA ALA A 751 -32.17 -14.16 -30.03
C ALA A 751 -31.29 -14.27 -28.76
N SER A 752 -31.45 -13.34 -27.81
CA SER A 752 -30.69 -13.18 -26.56
C SER A 752 -30.55 -14.44 -25.70
N LYS A 753 -31.55 -15.33 -25.71
CA LYS A 753 -31.64 -16.48 -24.79
C LYS A 753 -30.50 -17.51 -24.96
N PRO A 754 -30.27 -18.13 -26.14
CA PRO A 754 -29.12 -19.02 -26.35
C PRO A 754 -27.75 -18.39 -26.04
N VAL A 755 -27.60 -17.08 -26.27
CA VAL A 755 -26.36 -16.35 -25.96
C VAL A 755 -26.14 -16.29 -24.44
N GLN A 756 -27.17 -15.91 -23.68
CA GLN A 756 -27.08 -15.86 -22.22
C GLN A 756 -26.87 -17.27 -21.63
N GLU A 757 -27.53 -18.31 -22.16
CA GLU A 757 -27.33 -19.70 -21.72
C GLU A 757 -25.89 -20.18 -21.94
N ARG A 758 -25.24 -19.75 -23.02
CA ARG A 758 -23.82 -20.03 -23.26
C ARG A 758 -22.93 -19.26 -22.28
N GLN A 759 -23.21 -17.97 -22.06
CA GLN A 759 -22.46 -17.13 -21.11
C GLN A 759 -22.50 -17.69 -19.68
N LEU A 760 -23.65 -18.19 -19.22
CA LEU A 760 -23.79 -18.85 -17.92
C LEU A 760 -22.79 -20.01 -17.76
N ARG A 761 -22.68 -20.88 -18.77
CA ARG A 761 -21.75 -22.04 -18.74
C ARG A 761 -20.30 -21.60 -18.80
N GLU A 762 -19.99 -20.61 -19.63
CA GLU A 762 -18.62 -20.08 -19.78
C GLU A 762 -18.11 -19.47 -18.46
N TRP A 763 -18.92 -18.66 -17.78
CA TRP A 763 -18.48 -17.99 -16.54
C TRP A 763 -18.31 -18.95 -15.37
N ALA A 764 -19.16 -20.00 -15.29
CA ALA A 764 -18.97 -21.07 -14.31
C ALA A 764 -17.64 -21.81 -14.53
N ALA A 765 -17.34 -22.18 -15.78
CA ALA A 765 -16.09 -22.85 -16.13
C ALA A 765 -14.85 -21.97 -15.85
N ASP A 766 -14.94 -20.65 -16.10
CA ASP A 766 -13.85 -19.71 -15.82
C ASP A 766 -13.52 -19.65 -14.31
N TYR A 767 -14.54 -19.69 -13.45
CA TYR A 767 -14.36 -19.68 -12.00
C TYR A 767 -13.76 -21.00 -11.47
N GLU A 768 -14.23 -22.14 -11.98
CA GLU A 768 -13.66 -23.45 -11.65
C GLU A 768 -12.19 -23.54 -12.05
N ASP A 769 -11.83 -23.01 -13.22
CA ASP A 769 -10.45 -22.97 -13.68
C ASP A 769 -9.54 -22.09 -12.81
N LEU A 770 -9.99 -20.88 -12.47
CA LEU A 770 -9.27 -19.99 -11.56
C LEU A 770 -9.00 -20.66 -10.21
N THR A 771 -10.03 -21.30 -9.63
CA THR A 771 -9.92 -21.98 -8.34
C THR A 771 -8.91 -23.13 -8.39
N ARG A 772 -8.91 -23.91 -9.48
CA ARG A 772 -7.94 -25.00 -9.70
C ARG A 772 -6.51 -24.47 -9.78
N ARG A 773 -6.28 -23.39 -10.53
CA ARG A 773 -4.96 -22.75 -10.67
C ARG A 773 -4.46 -22.16 -9.35
N LEU A 774 -5.33 -21.50 -8.58
CA LEU A 774 -4.98 -20.95 -7.26
C LEU A 774 -4.53 -22.02 -6.26
N LEU A 775 -5.13 -23.22 -6.31
CA LEU A 775 -4.78 -24.34 -5.45
C LEU A 775 -3.48 -25.04 -5.87
N ALA A 776 -3.21 -25.15 -7.18
CA ALA A 776 -1.97 -25.74 -7.70
C ALA A 776 -0.74 -24.91 -7.32
N GLU A 777 -0.80 -23.58 -7.45
CA GLU A 777 0.32 -22.69 -7.15
C GLU A 777 0.63 -22.60 -5.63
N GLU A 778 -0.33 -22.91 -4.74
CA GLU A 778 -0.03 -23.09 -3.31
C GLU A 778 0.81 -24.36 -3.04
N GLN A 779 0.87 -25.32 -3.98
CA GLN A 779 1.60 -26.59 -3.82
C GLN A 779 3.01 -26.55 -4.43
N GLU A 780 3.23 -25.75 -5.48
CA GLU A 780 4.53 -25.60 -6.17
C GLU A 780 5.39 -24.49 -5.55
N ALA A 781 6.14 -24.82 -4.50
CA ALA A 781 7.15 -23.92 -3.93
C ALA A 781 8.40 -23.85 -4.85
N ASP A 782 8.95 -22.66 -5.05
CA ASP A 782 10.22 -22.35 -5.73
C ASP A 782 10.29 -22.36 -7.27
N ALA A 783 9.19 -22.55 -7.99
CA ALA A 783 9.16 -22.31 -9.45
C ALA A 783 8.73 -20.86 -9.77
N ALA A 784 9.56 -20.11 -10.50
CA ALA A 784 9.23 -18.76 -10.94
C ALA A 784 9.79 -18.47 -12.34
N GLU A 785 8.96 -17.88 -13.19
CA GLU A 785 9.36 -17.38 -14.50
C GLU A 785 10.29 -16.17 -14.36
N SER A 786 11.21 -15.98 -15.32
CA SER A 786 12.10 -14.81 -15.34
C SER A 786 11.96 -14.02 -16.65
N PRO A 787 11.94 -12.67 -16.59
CA PRO A 787 11.63 -11.87 -17.76
C PRO A 787 12.74 -11.87 -18.81
N LEU A 788 14.02 -11.89 -18.41
CA LEU A 788 15.13 -11.97 -19.36
C LEU A 788 15.21 -13.36 -20.05
N ALA A 789 14.91 -14.44 -19.33
CA ALA A 789 14.84 -15.77 -19.95
C ALA A 789 13.68 -15.87 -20.95
N LEU A 790 12.51 -15.33 -20.61
CA LEU A 790 11.37 -15.26 -21.52
C LEU A 790 11.70 -14.45 -22.79
N LEU A 791 12.40 -13.32 -22.66
CA LEU A 791 12.85 -12.51 -23.79
C LEU A 791 13.80 -13.28 -24.72
N LEU A 792 14.89 -13.84 -24.17
CA LEU A 792 15.88 -14.60 -24.94
C LEU A 792 15.27 -15.82 -25.63
N THR A 793 14.43 -16.56 -24.91
CA THR A 793 13.72 -17.73 -25.45
C THR A 793 12.75 -17.33 -26.55
N ARG A 794 12.06 -16.19 -26.41
CA ARG A 794 11.19 -15.64 -27.46
C ARG A 794 11.99 -15.25 -28.70
N ILE A 795 13.12 -14.57 -28.55
CA ILE A 795 14.00 -14.20 -29.67
C ILE A 795 14.48 -15.46 -30.39
N TRP A 796 14.99 -16.45 -29.66
CA TRP A 796 15.41 -17.73 -30.22
C TRP A 796 14.30 -18.43 -30.99
N ARG A 797 13.15 -18.63 -30.34
CA ARG A 797 12.00 -19.32 -30.95
C ARG A 797 11.53 -18.60 -32.21
N LYS A 798 11.41 -17.27 -32.18
CA LYS A 798 10.94 -16.49 -33.33
C LYS A 798 11.97 -16.39 -34.45
N ALA A 799 13.27 -16.32 -34.15
CA ALA A 799 14.31 -16.41 -35.16
C ALA A 799 14.30 -17.77 -35.87
N ASN A 800 14.07 -18.86 -35.12
CA ASN A 800 13.93 -20.19 -35.71
C ASN A 800 12.65 -20.32 -36.55
N GLU A 801 11.51 -19.91 -36.01
CA GLU A 801 10.19 -20.03 -36.66
C GLU A 801 10.05 -19.14 -37.90
N LEU A 802 10.48 -17.87 -37.83
CA LEU A 802 10.23 -16.87 -38.88
C LEU A 802 11.37 -16.78 -39.89
N LEU A 803 12.61 -16.95 -39.45
CA LEU A 803 13.82 -16.74 -40.27
C LEU A 803 14.56 -18.04 -40.59
N GLY A 804 14.15 -19.18 -40.00
CA GLY A 804 14.80 -20.47 -40.21
C GLY A 804 16.21 -20.58 -39.61
N VAL A 805 16.53 -19.77 -38.59
CA VAL A 805 17.86 -19.78 -37.94
C VAL A 805 18.04 -21.11 -37.19
N ALA A 806 19.03 -21.91 -37.61
CA ALA A 806 19.30 -23.21 -37.00
C ALA A 806 19.87 -23.05 -35.56
N PRO A 807 19.62 -24.02 -34.65
CA PRO A 807 20.07 -23.91 -33.26
C PRO A 807 21.58 -23.71 -33.08
N ASP A 808 22.40 -24.32 -33.93
CA ASP A 808 23.86 -24.20 -33.96
C ASP A 808 24.34 -22.86 -34.55
N ALA A 809 23.55 -22.24 -35.43
CA ALA A 809 23.84 -20.94 -36.03
C ALA A 809 23.30 -19.75 -35.22
N PHE A 810 22.45 -20.00 -34.22
CA PHE A 810 21.74 -18.95 -33.49
C PHE A 810 22.65 -17.95 -32.79
N MET A 811 23.71 -18.42 -32.13
CA MET A 811 24.62 -17.56 -31.37
C MET A 811 25.37 -16.56 -32.26
N ASP A 812 25.85 -17.03 -33.42
CA ASP A 812 26.53 -16.18 -34.40
C ASP A 812 25.56 -15.22 -35.10
N TRP A 813 24.32 -15.65 -35.35
CA TRP A 813 23.25 -14.79 -35.86
C TRP A 813 22.90 -13.68 -34.86
N LEU A 814 22.72 -14.05 -33.59
CA LEU A 814 22.38 -13.13 -32.51
C LEU A 814 23.51 -12.10 -32.29
N GLU A 815 24.77 -12.47 -32.45
CA GLU A 815 25.90 -11.55 -32.33
C GLU A 815 25.94 -10.47 -33.43
N ARG A 816 25.62 -10.83 -34.68
CA ARG A 816 25.90 -9.99 -35.86
C ARG A 816 24.70 -9.20 -36.39
N THR A 817 23.48 -9.64 -36.07
CA THR A 817 22.28 -9.13 -36.74
C THR A 817 21.71 -7.92 -36.01
N ALA A 818 21.74 -6.75 -36.64
CA ALA A 818 21.05 -5.56 -36.12
C ALA A 818 19.53 -5.68 -36.26
N PRO A 819 18.71 -5.07 -35.38
CA PRO A 819 17.24 -5.08 -35.50
C PRO A 819 16.73 -4.67 -36.89
N GLY A 820 17.28 -3.61 -37.48
CA GLY A 820 16.92 -3.15 -38.83
C GLY A 820 17.22 -4.12 -39.97
N ALA A 821 18.12 -5.10 -39.76
CA ALA A 821 18.38 -6.15 -40.74
C ALA A 821 17.31 -7.25 -40.71
N VAL A 822 16.57 -7.38 -39.60
CA VAL A 822 15.43 -8.30 -39.46
C VAL A 822 14.17 -7.68 -40.04
N SER A 823 13.92 -6.39 -39.79
CA SER A 823 12.81 -5.64 -40.37
C SER A 823 13.19 -4.19 -40.62
N GLY A 824 12.81 -3.66 -41.80
CA GLY A 824 12.95 -2.23 -42.10
C GLY A 824 12.03 -1.33 -41.26
N GLU A 825 10.98 -1.91 -40.67
CA GLU A 825 10.01 -1.23 -39.80
C GLU A 825 10.36 -1.37 -38.31
N ALA A 826 11.58 -1.82 -37.97
CA ALA A 826 12.03 -1.94 -36.59
C ALA A 826 11.95 -0.59 -35.84
N GLY A 827 11.40 -0.61 -34.64
CA GLY A 827 11.22 0.53 -33.75
C GLY A 827 10.14 1.51 -34.20
N THR A 828 9.33 1.19 -35.21
CA THR A 828 8.21 2.04 -35.70
C THR A 828 6.91 1.80 -34.94
N GLY A 829 6.84 0.75 -34.12
CA GLY A 829 5.59 0.24 -33.54
C GLY A 829 4.78 -0.64 -34.51
N ALA A 830 5.40 -1.08 -35.62
CA ALA A 830 4.82 -2.07 -36.53
C ALA A 830 4.57 -3.40 -35.81
N SER A 831 3.42 -4.01 -36.12
CA SER A 831 2.94 -5.16 -35.37
C SER A 831 3.20 -6.50 -36.06
N ASP A 832 3.73 -6.50 -37.28
CA ASP A 832 4.04 -7.74 -38.02
C ASP A 832 5.07 -8.60 -37.27
N PRO A 833 5.05 -9.94 -37.48
CA PRO A 833 5.90 -10.85 -36.71
C PRO A 833 7.40 -10.57 -36.81
N THR A 834 7.89 -10.13 -37.97
CA THR A 834 9.30 -9.82 -38.21
C THR A 834 9.73 -8.53 -37.50
N SER A 835 8.90 -7.48 -37.53
CA SER A 835 9.14 -6.26 -36.76
C SER A 835 9.08 -6.50 -35.26
N ARG A 836 8.13 -7.30 -34.77
CA ARG A 836 8.08 -7.67 -33.34
C ARG A 836 9.32 -8.44 -32.87
N LEU A 837 9.92 -9.27 -33.73
CA LEU A 837 11.20 -9.93 -33.45
C LEU A 837 12.33 -8.90 -33.39
N ALA A 838 12.40 -7.98 -34.37
CA ALA A 838 13.38 -6.91 -34.38
C ALA A 838 13.29 -6.03 -33.11
N ASP A 839 12.08 -5.66 -32.69
CA ASP A 839 11.85 -4.85 -31.49
C ASP A 839 12.18 -5.63 -30.20
N ALA A 840 11.92 -6.94 -30.16
CA ALA A 840 12.37 -7.76 -29.03
C ALA A 840 13.91 -7.83 -28.96
N MET A 841 14.61 -7.85 -30.09
CA MET A 841 16.07 -7.75 -30.11
C MET A 841 16.54 -6.36 -29.67
N ASP A 842 15.83 -5.28 -30.04
CA ASP A 842 16.15 -3.93 -29.60
C ASP A 842 15.92 -3.72 -28.09
N GLU A 843 14.92 -4.40 -27.50
CA GLU A 843 14.73 -4.45 -26.04
C GLU A 843 15.92 -5.13 -25.34
N LEU A 844 16.43 -6.23 -25.89
CA LEU A 844 17.65 -6.88 -25.38
C LEU A 844 18.88 -5.96 -25.55
N ASP A 845 18.98 -5.26 -26.69
CA ASP A 845 20.04 -4.29 -26.93
C ASP A 845 19.99 -3.15 -25.91
N SER A 846 18.80 -2.71 -25.52
CA SER A 846 18.61 -1.70 -24.48
C SER A 846 19.19 -2.12 -23.14
N VAL A 847 18.93 -3.36 -22.71
CA VAL A 847 19.48 -3.93 -21.46
C VAL A 847 21.00 -3.92 -21.48
N LEU A 848 21.59 -4.42 -22.57
CA LEU A 848 23.03 -4.58 -22.70
C LEU A 848 23.76 -3.24 -22.93
N LEU A 849 23.27 -2.40 -23.84
CA LEU A 849 23.86 -1.09 -24.14
C LEU A 849 23.83 -0.18 -22.92
N THR A 850 22.74 -0.19 -22.16
CA THR A 850 22.63 0.59 -20.91
C THR A 850 23.75 0.24 -19.93
N ALA A 851 23.97 -1.05 -19.66
CA ALA A 851 25.02 -1.48 -18.74
C ALA A 851 26.43 -1.16 -19.24
N LEU A 852 26.68 -1.31 -20.55
CA LEU A 852 27.98 -1.01 -21.15
C LEU A 852 28.25 0.50 -21.18
N ALA A 853 27.28 1.32 -21.56
CA ALA A 853 27.42 2.78 -21.66
C ALA A 853 27.67 3.45 -20.29
N GLU A 854 27.05 2.94 -19.21
CA GLU A 854 27.35 3.40 -17.84
C GLU A 854 28.82 3.20 -17.49
N THR A 855 29.34 2.01 -17.78
CA THR A 855 30.73 1.69 -17.42
C THR A 855 31.74 2.42 -18.30
N GLU A 856 31.39 2.70 -19.56
CA GLU A 856 32.17 3.59 -20.45
C GLU A 856 32.23 5.03 -19.96
N ARG A 857 31.19 5.50 -19.26
CA ARG A 857 31.13 6.86 -18.70
C ARG A 857 31.89 6.97 -17.37
N ASP A 858 32.06 5.86 -16.68
CA ASP A 858 32.73 5.82 -15.37
C ASP A 858 34.25 5.77 -15.51
N ASP A 859 34.77 5.09 -16.53
CA ASP A 859 36.19 4.97 -16.82
C ASP A 859 36.55 5.61 -18.18
N ASP A 860 37.58 6.46 -18.23
CA ASP A 860 38.14 7.05 -19.47
C ASP A 860 38.75 6.02 -20.45
N ALA A 861 38.56 4.72 -20.21
CA ALA A 861 39.06 3.63 -21.01
C ALA A 861 38.00 3.13 -22.01
N ALA A 862 38.40 2.92 -23.26
CA ALA A 862 37.53 2.36 -24.30
C ALA A 862 37.01 0.96 -23.91
N MET A 863 35.75 0.66 -24.28
CA MET A 863 35.18 -0.67 -24.10
C MET A 863 35.70 -1.64 -25.16
N THR A 864 36.48 -2.62 -24.72
CA THR A 864 36.94 -3.73 -25.58
C THR A 864 35.99 -4.92 -25.43
N PRO A 865 35.95 -5.86 -26.41
CA PRO A 865 35.13 -7.06 -26.29
C PRO A 865 35.39 -7.90 -25.03
N ALA A 866 36.65 -8.05 -24.64
CA ALA A 866 37.01 -8.79 -23.43
C ALA A 866 36.48 -8.11 -22.16
N ARG A 867 36.55 -6.78 -22.11
CA ARG A 867 36.01 -5.99 -20.99
C ARG A 867 34.48 -6.04 -20.95
N ALA A 868 33.82 -5.97 -22.12
CA ALA A 868 32.38 -6.13 -22.23
C ALA A 868 31.94 -7.52 -21.74
N GLU A 869 32.64 -8.59 -22.12
CA GLU A 869 32.35 -9.95 -21.64
C GLU A 869 32.49 -10.06 -20.11
N GLU A 870 33.59 -9.55 -19.54
CA GLU A 870 33.80 -9.56 -18.08
C GLU A 870 32.68 -8.83 -17.33
N GLN A 871 32.31 -7.64 -17.80
CA GLN A 871 31.26 -6.82 -17.19
C GLN A 871 29.88 -7.46 -17.31
N LEU A 872 29.53 -8.00 -18.48
CA LEU A 872 28.24 -8.64 -18.70
C LEU A 872 28.11 -9.95 -17.92
N ARG A 873 29.21 -10.68 -17.72
CA ARG A 873 29.25 -11.84 -16.82
C ARG A 873 29.00 -11.44 -15.37
N ALA A 874 29.65 -10.37 -14.91
CA ALA A 874 29.42 -9.82 -13.57
C ALA A 874 27.96 -9.34 -13.38
N LEU A 875 27.38 -8.69 -14.40
CA LEU A 875 25.98 -8.28 -14.40
C LEU A 875 25.03 -9.49 -14.39
N TRP A 876 25.27 -10.50 -15.24
CA TRP A 876 24.46 -11.72 -15.34
C TRP A 876 24.31 -12.40 -13.97
N ALA A 877 25.41 -12.55 -13.24
CA ALA A 877 25.43 -13.16 -11.90
C ALA A 877 24.59 -12.41 -10.85
N ARG A 878 24.14 -11.18 -11.14
CA ARG A 878 23.26 -10.35 -10.28
C ARG A 878 21.82 -10.29 -10.77
N THR A 879 21.51 -10.95 -11.88
CA THR A 879 20.15 -10.99 -12.44
C THR A 879 19.22 -11.88 -11.63
N PHE A 880 17.93 -11.58 -11.67
CA PHE A 880 16.91 -12.47 -11.13
C PHE A 880 16.87 -13.79 -11.92
N THR A 881 17.11 -13.70 -13.23
CA THR A 881 17.18 -14.84 -14.15
C THR A 881 18.21 -15.88 -13.75
N ALA A 882 19.40 -15.45 -13.31
CA ALA A 882 20.44 -16.37 -12.83
C ALA A 882 20.01 -17.23 -11.62
N VAL A 883 19.08 -16.74 -10.79
CA VAL A 883 18.62 -17.49 -9.59
C VAL A 883 17.28 -18.21 -9.76
N ALA A 884 16.56 -17.93 -10.86
CA ALA A 884 15.20 -18.42 -11.11
C ALA A 884 15.13 -19.48 -12.23
N ALA A 885 16.00 -19.43 -13.25
CA ALA A 885 15.90 -20.30 -14.43
C ALA A 885 16.70 -21.61 -14.29
N GLU A 886 16.14 -22.71 -14.81
CA GLU A 886 16.82 -24.03 -14.81
C GLU A 886 17.93 -24.16 -15.88
N GLN A 887 17.92 -23.33 -16.94
CA GLN A 887 18.84 -23.39 -18.08
C GLN A 887 19.84 -22.23 -18.13
N GLU A 888 20.53 -21.97 -17.02
CA GLU A 888 21.37 -20.78 -16.84
C GLU A 888 22.49 -20.63 -17.89
N ALA A 889 23.23 -21.70 -18.20
CA ALA A 889 24.46 -21.60 -19.01
C ALA A 889 24.21 -21.17 -20.47
N TRP A 890 23.13 -21.62 -21.10
CA TRP A 890 22.79 -21.20 -22.48
C TRP A 890 22.35 -19.74 -22.52
N LEU A 891 21.53 -19.33 -21.54
CA LEU A 891 21.04 -17.96 -21.43
C LEU A 891 22.18 -16.97 -21.17
N GLU A 892 23.09 -17.32 -20.24
CA GLU A 892 24.30 -16.53 -19.95
C GLU A 892 25.14 -16.35 -21.22
N ALA A 893 25.41 -17.45 -21.94
CA ALA A 893 26.20 -17.41 -23.15
C ALA A 893 25.54 -16.52 -24.22
N ALA A 894 24.21 -16.60 -24.40
CA ALA A 894 23.49 -15.79 -25.38
C ALA A 894 23.55 -14.29 -25.03
N PHE A 895 23.37 -13.97 -23.74
CA PHE A 895 23.47 -12.60 -23.22
C PHE A 895 24.84 -11.97 -23.45
N ILE A 896 25.91 -12.69 -23.07
CA ILE A 896 27.30 -12.24 -23.24
C ILE A 896 27.64 -12.11 -24.73
N ARG A 897 27.23 -13.08 -25.55
CA ARG A 897 27.50 -13.10 -27.00
C ARG A 897 26.84 -11.92 -27.71
N ARG A 898 25.57 -11.63 -27.40
CA ARG A 898 24.87 -10.45 -27.94
C ARG A 898 25.56 -9.15 -27.53
N GLY A 899 25.97 -9.02 -26.26
CA GLY A 899 26.65 -7.82 -25.79
C GLY A 899 28.02 -7.57 -26.43
N SER A 900 28.76 -8.63 -26.76
CA SER A 900 29.98 -8.50 -27.60
C SER A 900 29.65 -7.98 -29.00
N GLY A 901 28.54 -8.45 -29.59
CA GLY A 901 28.02 -7.96 -30.87
C GLY A 901 27.64 -6.47 -30.85
N ILE A 902 27.11 -5.96 -29.73
CA ILE A 902 26.79 -4.53 -29.58
C ILE A 902 28.03 -3.65 -29.80
N ILE A 903 29.16 -4.03 -29.21
CA ILE A 903 30.41 -3.26 -29.32
C ILE A 903 31.10 -3.48 -30.68
N GLN A 904 31.05 -4.69 -31.24
CA GLN A 904 31.82 -5.02 -32.45
C GLN A 904 31.09 -4.73 -33.76
N HIS A 905 29.77 -4.88 -33.79
CA HIS A 905 29.02 -5.01 -35.04
C HIS A 905 27.81 -4.08 -35.14
N ILE A 906 27.09 -3.85 -34.03
CA ILE A 906 25.75 -3.21 -34.09
C ILE A 906 25.83 -1.71 -33.76
N TYR A 907 26.54 -1.34 -32.69
CA TYR A 907 26.73 0.03 -32.21
C TYR A 907 28.22 0.29 -31.89
N PRO A 908 29.13 0.22 -32.88
CA PRO A 908 30.58 0.29 -32.63
C PRO A 908 31.07 1.68 -32.18
N ASP A 909 30.37 2.76 -32.52
CA ASP A 909 30.73 4.11 -32.09
C ASP A 909 30.34 4.36 -30.63
N ALA A 910 31.32 4.69 -29.78
CA ALA A 910 31.11 5.02 -28.38
C ALA A 910 30.30 6.31 -28.21
N GLY A 911 30.50 7.29 -29.09
CA GLY A 911 29.75 8.54 -29.05
C GLY A 911 28.26 8.31 -29.32
N GLU A 912 27.94 7.47 -30.31
CA GLU A 912 26.59 7.01 -30.59
C GLU A 912 25.97 6.30 -29.38
N ARG A 913 26.64 5.27 -28.81
CA ARG A 913 26.12 4.54 -27.64
C ARG A 913 25.75 5.50 -26.50
N GLN A 914 26.60 6.50 -26.26
CA GLN A 914 26.35 7.46 -25.19
C GLN A 914 25.15 8.38 -25.46
N ARG A 915 24.96 8.84 -26.71
CA ARG A 915 23.77 9.63 -27.07
C ARG A 915 22.49 8.79 -26.96
N LEU A 916 22.51 7.55 -27.43
CA LEU A 916 21.37 6.63 -27.33
C LEU A 916 20.99 6.35 -25.88
N TYR A 917 21.99 6.10 -25.03
CA TYR A 917 21.79 5.95 -23.59
C TYR A 917 21.12 7.18 -22.97
N GLN A 918 21.59 8.40 -23.29
CA GLN A 918 21.05 9.65 -22.77
C GLN A 918 19.59 9.93 -23.19
N TYR A 919 19.17 9.51 -24.38
CA TYR A 919 17.78 9.67 -24.81
C TYR A 919 16.81 8.79 -24.01
N GLY A 920 17.25 7.64 -23.51
CA GLY A 920 16.43 6.74 -22.70
C GLY A 920 15.39 5.92 -23.48
N PHE A 921 15.39 6.00 -24.81
CA PHE A 921 14.70 5.04 -25.68
C PHE A 921 15.55 3.79 -25.89
N THR A 922 14.97 2.72 -26.43
CA THR A 922 15.77 1.59 -26.91
C THR A 922 16.71 2.04 -28.04
N PRO A 923 17.88 1.40 -28.21
CA PRO A 923 18.93 1.91 -29.08
C PRO A 923 18.49 2.19 -30.52
N TRP A 924 17.69 1.32 -31.13
CA TRP A 924 17.21 1.51 -32.49
C TRP A 924 16.17 2.62 -32.58
N VAL A 925 15.23 2.69 -31.63
CA VAL A 925 14.27 3.80 -31.53
C VAL A 925 14.99 5.13 -31.31
N GLY A 926 16.05 5.15 -30.49
CA GLY A 926 16.87 6.33 -30.22
C GLY A 926 17.57 6.88 -31.47
N ARG A 927 18.08 6.02 -32.36
CA ARG A 927 18.65 6.44 -33.66
C ARG A 927 17.62 7.18 -34.52
N ARG A 928 16.37 6.72 -34.51
CA ARG A 928 15.27 7.37 -35.25
C ARG A 928 14.87 8.70 -34.60
N PHE A 929 14.81 8.74 -33.27
CA PHE A 929 14.46 9.93 -32.50
C PHE A 929 15.50 11.06 -32.63
N GLU A 930 16.78 10.76 -32.82
CA GLU A 930 17.86 11.76 -32.86
C GLU A 930 17.62 12.90 -33.87
N ALA A 931 17.06 12.61 -35.04
CA ALA A 931 16.73 13.63 -36.05
C ALA A 931 15.59 14.56 -35.61
N VAL A 932 14.66 14.06 -34.80
CA VAL A 932 13.54 14.81 -34.25
C VAL A 932 13.97 15.60 -33.01
N ALA A 933 14.83 15.03 -32.18
CA ALA A 933 15.37 15.65 -30.97
C ALA A 933 16.00 17.03 -31.24
N ALA A 934 16.74 17.17 -32.34
CA ALA A 934 17.35 18.44 -32.74
C ALA A 934 16.30 19.53 -33.08
N GLN A 935 15.17 19.14 -33.67
CA GLN A 935 14.08 20.07 -34.01
C GLN A 935 13.31 20.49 -32.75
N ILE A 936 13.04 19.55 -31.85
CA ILE A 936 12.43 19.83 -30.55
C ILE A 936 13.32 20.79 -29.74
N LEU A 937 14.64 20.57 -29.74
CA LEU A 937 15.58 21.47 -29.06
C LEU A 937 15.48 22.90 -29.59
N ALA A 938 15.38 23.07 -30.91
CA ALA A 938 15.24 24.38 -31.53
C ALA A 938 13.92 25.09 -31.15
N LEU A 939 12.81 24.34 -31.08
CA LEU A 939 11.51 24.85 -30.63
C LEU A 939 11.56 25.30 -29.17
N ILE A 940 12.17 24.51 -28.28
CA ILE A 940 12.32 24.86 -26.86
C ILE A 940 13.21 26.10 -26.71
N ALA A 941 14.36 26.13 -27.40
CA ALA A 941 15.28 27.27 -27.35
C ALA A 941 14.65 28.57 -27.91
N GLY A 942 13.74 28.45 -28.89
CA GLY A 942 13.01 29.58 -29.47
C GLY A 942 11.88 30.13 -28.59
N ALA A 943 11.50 29.45 -27.50
CA ALA A 943 10.38 29.83 -26.63
C ALA A 943 10.77 30.80 -25.50
N ALA A 944 11.75 31.69 -25.71
CA ALA A 944 12.22 32.63 -24.69
C ALA A 944 11.14 33.63 -24.23
N ASP A 945 10.22 34.00 -25.11
CA ASP A 945 9.15 34.97 -24.79
C ASP A 945 7.88 34.30 -24.21
N TYR A 946 7.93 33.01 -23.87
CA TYR A 946 6.76 32.20 -23.48
C TYR A 946 5.86 32.86 -22.41
N GLY A 947 6.45 33.51 -21.41
CA GLY A 947 5.69 34.15 -20.33
C GLY A 947 4.85 35.36 -20.77
N THR A 948 5.16 35.99 -21.92
CA THR A 948 4.36 37.10 -22.48
C THR A 948 3.27 36.66 -23.46
N LEU A 949 3.35 35.42 -23.95
CA LEU A 949 2.39 34.87 -24.90
C LEU A 949 1.00 34.70 -24.27
N ASN A 950 -0.05 34.83 -25.09
CA ASN A 950 -1.41 34.47 -24.70
C ASN A 950 -1.61 32.94 -24.69
N ALA A 951 -2.77 32.47 -24.22
CA ALA A 951 -3.05 31.04 -24.09
C ALA A 951 -2.89 30.26 -25.40
N GLU A 952 -3.49 30.73 -26.51
CA GLU A 952 -3.41 30.10 -27.83
C GLU A 952 -1.96 29.94 -28.29
N ARG A 953 -1.16 31.02 -28.23
CA ARG A 953 0.26 30.99 -28.66
C ARG A 953 1.15 30.13 -27.76
N ARG A 954 0.82 29.99 -26.48
CA ARG A 954 1.52 29.06 -25.58
C ARG A 954 1.25 27.61 -25.99
N ILE A 955 0.03 27.30 -26.41
CA ILE A 955 -0.39 25.96 -26.84
C ILE A 955 0.19 25.62 -28.22
N ASP A 956 0.27 26.58 -29.15
CA ASP A 956 0.90 26.42 -30.47
C ASP A 956 2.31 25.79 -30.39
N ILE A 957 3.07 26.09 -29.33
CA ILE A 957 4.42 25.53 -29.12
C ILE A 957 4.35 24.02 -28.82
N PHE A 958 3.39 23.59 -28.00
CA PHE A 958 3.15 22.17 -27.74
C PHE A 958 2.61 21.46 -28.98
N GLU A 959 1.75 22.11 -29.75
CA GLU A 959 1.28 21.60 -31.04
C GLU A 959 2.44 21.38 -32.00
N ALA A 960 3.34 22.36 -32.14
CA ALA A 960 4.52 22.26 -32.99
C ALA A 960 5.43 21.09 -32.61
N ILE A 961 5.63 20.85 -31.31
CA ILE A 961 6.42 19.71 -30.83
C ILE A 961 5.67 18.39 -31.08
N GLY A 962 4.36 18.32 -30.79
CA GLY A 962 3.57 17.12 -31.00
C GLY A 962 3.43 16.73 -32.47
N ASN A 963 3.38 17.70 -33.39
CA ASN A 963 3.40 17.47 -34.84
C ASN A 963 4.67 16.76 -35.32
N LEU A 964 5.80 16.93 -34.61
CA LEU A 964 7.03 16.19 -34.91
C LEU A 964 6.98 14.72 -34.44
N LEU A 965 6.01 14.38 -33.59
CA LEU A 965 5.88 13.08 -32.93
C LEU A 965 4.67 12.29 -33.43
N GLU A 966 3.59 12.93 -33.88
CA GLU A 966 2.32 12.26 -34.20
C GLU A 966 2.45 11.13 -35.24
N GLY A 967 3.41 11.27 -36.17
CA GLY A 967 3.62 10.34 -37.27
C GLY A 967 4.41 9.07 -36.90
N ASP A 968 4.98 8.98 -35.70
CA ASP A 968 5.85 7.88 -35.30
C ASP A 968 5.36 7.16 -34.04
N LYS A 969 4.92 5.90 -34.17
CA LYS A 969 4.37 5.16 -33.02
C LYS A 969 5.47 4.61 -32.08
N GLY A 970 6.72 4.61 -32.52
CA GLY A 970 7.87 4.17 -31.73
C GLY A 970 8.13 5.12 -30.56
N PHE A 971 8.53 6.35 -30.89
CA PHE A 971 8.86 7.39 -29.90
C PHE A 971 7.78 8.46 -29.72
N GLY A 972 6.83 8.58 -30.66
CA GLY A 972 5.78 9.58 -30.68
C GLY A 972 4.40 9.02 -30.32
N PHE A 973 3.31 9.54 -30.89
CA PHE A 973 1.94 9.17 -30.46
C PHE A 973 1.53 7.76 -30.88
N ARG A 974 0.83 7.08 -29.98
CA ARG A 974 0.31 5.73 -30.20
C ARG A 974 -1.14 5.64 -29.77
N VAL A 975 -1.97 5.17 -30.69
CA VAL A 975 -3.39 4.91 -30.47
C VAL A 975 -3.75 3.49 -30.94
N ARG A 976 -4.85 2.93 -30.43
CA ARG A 976 -5.33 1.63 -30.92
C ARG A 976 -5.88 1.80 -32.34
N PRO A 977 -5.83 0.77 -33.20
CA PRO A 977 -6.38 0.81 -34.56
C PRO A 977 -7.91 0.70 -34.54
N THR A 978 -8.58 1.60 -33.81
CA THR A 978 -10.03 1.70 -33.75
C THR A 978 -10.45 3.04 -34.35
N LEU A 979 -11.59 3.09 -35.03
CA LEU A 979 -12.08 4.33 -35.66
C LEU A 979 -12.14 5.50 -34.67
N GLY A 980 -12.57 5.26 -33.43
CA GLY A 980 -12.63 6.30 -32.39
C GLY A 980 -11.25 6.78 -31.95
N ASP A 981 -10.32 5.85 -31.65
CA ASP A 981 -8.97 6.23 -31.22
C ASP A 981 -8.16 6.90 -32.36
N GLN A 982 -8.40 6.53 -33.61
CA GLN A 982 -7.80 7.18 -34.77
C GLN A 982 -8.39 8.58 -34.98
N ALA A 983 -9.71 8.76 -34.86
CA ALA A 983 -10.33 10.07 -34.94
C ALA A 983 -9.82 11.03 -33.84
N LEU A 984 -9.54 10.51 -32.64
CA LEU A 984 -8.89 11.29 -31.57
C LEU A 984 -7.46 11.67 -31.91
N LEU A 985 -6.69 10.79 -32.57
CA LEU A 985 -5.36 11.14 -33.05
C LEU A 985 -5.45 12.20 -34.15
N ASP A 986 -6.39 12.09 -35.08
CA ASP A 986 -6.57 13.08 -36.15
C ASP A 986 -7.02 14.47 -35.62
N GLN A 987 -7.60 14.51 -34.41
CA GLN A 987 -8.09 15.71 -33.71
C GLN A 987 -7.36 15.96 -32.39
N TRP A 988 -6.09 15.54 -32.28
CA TRP A 988 -5.39 15.56 -31.01
C TRP A 988 -5.16 16.98 -30.45
N ASN A 989 -5.11 17.99 -31.33
CA ASN A 989 -5.05 19.40 -30.94
C ASN A 989 -6.28 19.82 -30.11
N ASP A 990 -7.48 19.35 -30.46
CA ASP A 990 -8.70 19.64 -29.69
C ASP A 990 -8.60 19.02 -28.28
N VAL A 991 -8.00 17.82 -28.19
CA VAL A 991 -7.75 17.14 -26.91
C VAL A 991 -6.71 17.90 -26.09
N LEU A 992 -5.65 18.41 -26.71
CA LEU A 992 -4.63 19.23 -26.07
C LEU A 992 -5.22 20.55 -25.56
N GLY A 993 -6.01 21.26 -26.38
CA GLY A 993 -6.68 22.51 -26.00
C GLY A 993 -7.61 22.33 -24.81
N TRP A 994 -8.45 21.28 -24.81
CA TRP A 994 -9.26 20.91 -23.65
C TRP A 994 -8.41 20.61 -22.41
N TRP A 995 -7.38 19.79 -22.57
CA TRP A 995 -6.54 19.37 -21.45
C TRP A 995 -5.78 20.54 -20.84
N MET A 996 -5.22 21.44 -21.66
CA MET A 996 -4.45 22.61 -21.23
C MET A 996 -5.33 23.78 -20.77
N ASN A 997 -6.65 23.60 -20.76
CA ASN A 997 -7.65 24.60 -20.39
C ASN A 997 -7.63 25.85 -21.27
N GLU A 998 -7.55 25.65 -22.59
CA GLU A 998 -7.61 26.73 -23.58
C GLU A 998 -8.97 27.46 -23.51
N PRO A 999 -8.97 28.80 -23.51
CA PRO A 999 -10.21 29.58 -23.54
C PRO A 999 -11.11 29.22 -24.73
N GLY A 1000 -12.29 28.66 -24.45
CA GLY A 1000 -13.28 28.31 -25.48
C GLY A 1000 -13.14 26.92 -26.09
N ALA A 1001 -12.17 26.11 -25.65
CA ALA A 1001 -12.08 24.70 -26.04
C ALA A 1001 -13.32 23.92 -25.58
N LYS A 1002 -13.78 23.00 -26.44
CA LYS A 1002 -14.95 22.16 -26.15
C LYS A 1002 -14.55 20.98 -25.28
N ALA A 1003 -15.29 20.75 -24.20
CA ALA A 1003 -15.16 19.54 -23.41
C ALA A 1003 -15.78 18.33 -24.14
N PRO A 1004 -15.26 17.10 -23.94
CA PRO A 1004 -15.90 15.89 -24.43
C PRO A 1004 -17.23 15.64 -23.71
N ASP A 1005 -18.13 14.91 -24.37
CA ASP A 1005 -19.29 14.31 -23.68
C ASP A 1005 -18.86 13.23 -22.67
N ALA A 1006 -19.77 12.86 -21.77
CA ALA A 1006 -19.49 11.91 -20.70
C ALA A 1006 -19.09 10.51 -21.20
N ASP A 1007 -19.59 10.06 -22.35
CA ASP A 1007 -19.24 8.77 -22.94
C ASP A 1007 -17.82 8.79 -23.55
N SER A 1008 -17.38 9.94 -24.04
CA SER A 1008 -16.07 10.15 -24.70
C SER A 1008 -14.96 10.59 -23.75
N LEU A 1009 -15.31 11.12 -22.57
CA LEU A 1009 -14.37 11.68 -21.59
C LEU A 1009 -13.20 10.74 -21.29
N ARG A 1010 -13.47 9.46 -21.05
CA ARG A 1010 -12.41 8.50 -20.72
C ARG A 1010 -11.46 8.25 -21.90
N ALA A 1011 -11.97 8.26 -23.13
CA ALA A 1011 -11.13 8.08 -24.31
C ALA A 1011 -10.17 9.28 -24.46
N TRP A 1012 -10.64 10.49 -24.20
CA TRP A 1012 -9.83 11.71 -24.15
C TRP A 1012 -8.80 11.66 -23.02
N GLN A 1013 -9.21 11.34 -21.79
CA GLN A 1013 -8.30 11.20 -20.65
C GLN A 1013 -7.22 10.13 -20.89
N ARG A 1014 -7.56 9.04 -21.58
CA ARG A 1014 -6.58 8.03 -21.99
C ARG A 1014 -5.57 8.59 -22.98
N PHE A 1015 -6.05 9.32 -23.99
CA PHE A 1015 -5.17 9.96 -24.96
C PHE A 1015 -4.23 10.96 -24.28
N VAL A 1016 -4.74 11.79 -23.37
CA VAL A 1016 -3.94 12.69 -22.53
C VAL A 1016 -2.87 11.92 -21.77
N ALA A 1017 -3.26 10.90 -21.00
CA ALA A 1017 -2.32 10.17 -20.14
C ALA A 1017 -1.22 9.44 -20.95
N ASP A 1018 -1.60 8.77 -22.05
CA ASP A 1018 -0.69 7.93 -22.83
C ASP A 1018 0.18 8.74 -23.80
N ASN A 1019 -0.38 9.77 -24.43
CA ASN A 1019 0.29 10.52 -25.50
C ASN A 1019 0.81 11.89 -25.05
N LEU A 1020 -0.01 12.70 -24.39
CA LEU A 1020 0.37 14.08 -24.04
C LEU A 1020 1.24 14.12 -22.76
N GLU A 1021 0.78 13.52 -21.67
CA GLU A 1021 1.55 13.49 -20.41
C GLU A 1021 2.79 12.59 -20.52
N PHE A 1022 2.65 11.41 -21.15
CA PHE A 1022 3.71 10.41 -21.20
C PHE A 1022 4.61 10.56 -22.42
N ARG A 1023 4.14 10.29 -23.66
CA ARG A 1023 5.02 10.27 -24.85
C ARG A 1023 5.61 11.63 -25.20
N LEU A 1024 4.79 12.68 -25.32
CA LEU A 1024 5.27 14.05 -25.55
C LEU A 1024 6.16 14.52 -24.39
N GLY A 1025 5.76 14.25 -23.14
CA GLY A 1025 6.57 14.56 -21.97
C GLY A 1025 7.92 13.83 -21.91
N VAL A 1026 8.01 12.59 -22.39
CA VAL A 1026 9.26 11.81 -22.51
C VAL A 1026 10.15 12.39 -23.60
N ALA A 1027 9.60 12.72 -24.77
CA ALA A 1027 10.37 13.33 -25.86
C ALA A 1027 10.98 14.68 -25.45
N ILE A 1028 10.18 15.57 -24.85
CA ILE A 1028 10.66 16.86 -24.32
C ILE A 1028 11.72 16.63 -23.23
N GLY A 1029 11.43 15.74 -22.28
CA GLY A 1029 12.34 15.42 -21.18
C GLY A 1029 13.69 14.86 -21.64
N ALA A 1030 13.70 14.00 -22.66
CA ALA A 1030 14.93 13.44 -23.23
C ALA A 1030 15.81 14.53 -23.86
N VAL A 1031 15.21 15.50 -24.55
CA VAL A 1031 15.92 16.63 -25.18
C VAL A 1031 16.49 17.58 -24.12
N VAL A 1032 15.70 17.94 -23.11
CA VAL A 1032 16.14 18.83 -22.02
C VAL A 1032 17.26 18.16 -21.19
N ALA A 1033 17.11 16.88 -20.86
CA ALA A 1033 18.10 16.15 -20.08
C ALA A 1033 19.42 15.95 -20.85
N LYS A 1034 19.34 15.80 -22.18
CA LYS A 1034 20.52 15.82 -23.04
C LYS A 1034 21.20 17.18 -23.05
N ALA A 1035 20.46 18.27 -23.27
CA ALA A 1035 21.01 19.63 -23.27
C ALA A 1035 21.73 19.96 -21.96
N TRP A 1036 21.15 19.56 -20.83
CA TRP A 1036 21.81 19.62 -19.51
C TRP A 1036 23.12 18.83 -19.48
N SER A 1037 23.07 17.56 -19.91
CA SER A 1037 24.24 16.67 -19.87
C SER A 1037 25.39 17.15 -20.74
N ASP A 1038 25.09 17.80 -21.87
CA ASP A 1038 26.09 18.35 -22.78
C ASP A 1038 26.75 19.62 -22.22
N GLY A 1039 26.04 20.40 -21.39
CA GLY A 1039 26.57 21.61 -20.75
C GLY A 1039 27.16 21.41 -19.35
N ALA A 1040 26.92 20.27 -18.71
CA ALA A 1040 27.46 19.98 -17.37
C ALA A 1040 28.99 19.75 -17.43
N PRO A 1041 29.79 20.40 -16.56
CA PRO A 1041 31.25 20.28 -16.58
C PRO A 1041 31.75 18.89 -16.21
N ASP A 1042 31.02 18.16 -15.35
CA ASP A 1042 31.28 16.75 -15.06
C ASP A 1042 30.00 15.98 -14.70
N THR A 1043 30.12 14.65 -14.59
CA THR A 1043 29.03 13.72 -14.29
C THR A 1043 28.58 13.71 -12.83
N THR A 1044 29.24 14.47 -11.97
CA THR A 1044 28.90 14.65 -10.55
C THR A 1044 28.30 16.03 -10.26
N THR A 1045 28.20 16.88 -11.28
CA THR A 1045 27.68 18.23 -11.16
C THR A 1045 26.23 18.17 -10.71
N THR A 1046 25.97 18.86 -9.61
CA THR A 1046 24.65 18.88 -8.99
C THR A 1046 23.78 19.91 -9.70
N PRO A 1047 22.60 19.54 -10.24
CA PRO A 1047 21.68 20.52 -10.79
C PRO A 1047 21.19 21.50 -9.73
N THR A 1048 21.28 22.81 -9.99
CA THR A 1048 20.67 23.86 -9.16
C THR A 1048 19.84 24.82 -10.00
N LEU A 1049 18.79 25.45 -9.42
CA LEU A 1049 17.93 26.36 -10.19
C LEU A 1049 18.73 27.58 -10.66
N ALA A 1050 19.69 28.02 -9.85
CA ALA A 1050 20.54 29.16 -10.16
C ALA A 1050 21.38 28.92 -11.42
N ASP A 1051 21.92 27.70 -11.57
CA ASP A 1051 22.79 27.35 -12.69
C ASP A 1051 22.01 26.74 -13.85
N TRP A 1052 20.70 26.48 -13.68
CA TRP A 1052 19.95 25.63 -14.60
C TRP A 1052 20.02 26.12 -16.05
N LYS A 1053 19.68 27.40 -16.22
CA LYS A 1053 19.64 28.10 -17.50
C LYS A 1053 21.01 28.19 -18.15
N GLN A 1054 22.07 28.39 -17.35
CA GLN A 1054 23.44 28.47 -17.86
C GLN A 1054 23.93 27.11 -18.36
N THR A 1055 23.69 26.04 -17.62
CA THR A 1055 24.14 24.69 -17.98
C THR A 1055 23.32 24.11 -19.12
N ALA A 1056 21.98 24.17 -19.06
CA ALA A 1056 21.13 23.64 -20.14
C ALA A 1056 21.16 24.52 -21.40
N SER A 1057 21.50 25.81 -21.27
CA SER A 1057 21.39 26.80 -22.35
C SER A 1057 19.97 26.87 -22.96
N LEU A 1058 18.94 26.76 -22.12
CA LEU A 1058 17.51 26.76 -22.50
C LEU A 1058 16.71 27.80 -21.68
N PRO A 1059 15.63 28.38 -22.24
CA PRO A 1059 14.72 29.27 -21.50
C PRO A 1059 13.90 28.51 -20.44
N TRP A 1060 13.27 29.24 -19.51
CA TRP A 1060 12.47 28.65 -18.43
C TRP A 1060 11.29 27.79 -18.93
N PHE A 1061 10.81 28.01 -20.17
CA PHE A 1061 9.87 27.09 -20.81
C PHE A 1061 10.38 25.64 -20.82
N GLY A 1062 11.65 25.39 -21.12
CA GLY A 1062 12.22 24.04 -21.14
C GLY A 1062 12.17 23.35 -19.78
N PHE A 1063 12.22 24.12 -18.68
CA PHE A 1063 12.04 23.63 -17.32
C PHE A 1063 10.57 23.31 -17.02
N TRP A 1064 9.63 24.13 -17.49
CA TRP A 1064 8.20 23.99 -17.18
C TRP A 1064 7.42 23.06 -18.11
N ALA A 1065 7.85 22.88 -19.35
CA ALA A 1065 7.03 22.28 -20.42
C ALA A 1065 6.37 20.95 -20.02
N ARG A 1066 7.11 20.11 -19.29
CA ARG A 1066 6.59 18.83 -18.83
C ARG A 1066 5.59 18.94 -17.69
N GLU A 1067 5.83 19.82 -16.71
CA GLU A 1067 4.90 20.06 -15.61
C GLU A 1067 3.59 20.70 -16.11
N LEU A 1068 3.66 21.53 -17.14
CA LEU A 1068 2.47 22.08 -17.82
C LEU A 1068 1.57 20.98 -18.40
N LEU A 1069 2.17 20.02 -19.13
CA LEU A 1069 1.45 18.85 -19.65
C LEU A 1069 0.86 18.01 -18.52
N ARG A 1070 1.55 17.88 -17.39
CA ARG A 1070 1.07 17.08 -16.24
C ARG A 1070 -0.12 17.71 -15.52
N TRP A 1071 -0.09 19.03 -15.31
CA TRP A 1071 -1.16 19.72 -14.60
C TRP A 1071 -2.35 20.08 -15.48
N GLY A 1072 -2.21 19.92 -16.81
CA GLY A 1072 -3.23 20.30 -17.78
C GLY A 1072 -3.41 21.82 -17.79
N THR A 1073 -2.31 22.55 -17.91
CA THR A 1073 -2.33 24.01 -17.96
C THR A 1073 -1.22 24.54 -18.86
N HIS A 1074 -1.48 25.64 -19.57
CA HIS A 1074 -0.47 26.35 -20.35
C HIS A 1074 0.30 27.40 -19.53
N ASP A 1075 -0.02 27.60 -18.24
CA ASP A 1075 0.55 28.66 -17.41
C ASP A 1075 1.45 28.11 -16.27
N PRO A 1076 2.76 28.42 -16.26
CA PRO A 1076 3.70 27.99 -15.21
C PRO A 1076 3.30 28.39 -13.79
N PHE A 1077 2.69 29.57 -13.61
CA PHE A 1077 2.24 30.02 -12.29
C PHE A 1077 1.06 29.20 -11.78
N VAL A 1078 0.15 28.80 -12.68
CA VAL A 1078 -0.98 27.93 -12.35
C VAL A 1078 -0.47 26.55 -11.90
N ALA A 1079 0.47 25.96 -12.65
CA ALA A 1079 1.13 24.71 -12.27
C ALA A 1079 1.85 24.83 -10.91
N PHE A 1080 2.57 25.92 -10.67
CA PHE A 1080 3.21 26.21 -9.39
C PHE A 1080 2.19 26.28 -8.24
N CYS A 1081 1.10 27.05 -8.38
CA CYS A 1081 0.08 27.15 -7.34
C CYS A 1081 -0.58 25.81 -7.00
N LEU A 1082 -0.84 24.98 -8.01
CA LEU A 1082 -1.43 23.65 -7.81
C LEU A 1082 -0.46 22.69 -7.12
N SER A 1083 0.82 22.71 -7.50
CA SER A 1083 1.87 21.88 -6.90
C SER A 1083 2.17 22.25 -5.45
N GLN A 1084 2.12 23.55 -5.11
CA GLN A 1084 2.36 24.06 -3.75
C GLN A 1084 1.11 24.04 -2.85
N GLY A 1085 -0.04 23.58 -3.37
CA GLY A 1085 -1.30 23.57 -2.61
C GLY A 1085 -1.87 24.97 -2.31
N LEU A 1086 -1.43 25.99 -3.06
CA LEU A 1086 -1.86 27.38 -2.93
C LEU A 1086 -3.26 27.64 -3.52
N ALA A 1087 -3.77 26.70 -4.32
CA ALA A 1087 -5.10 26.71 -4.91
C ALA A 1087 -5.66 25.29 -5.08
N ARG A 1088 -7.00 25.17 -5.14
CA ARG A 1088 -7.72 23.88 -5.19
C ARG A 1088 -8.02 23.40 -6.62
N THR A 1089 -8.25 24.32 -7.56
CA THR A 1089 -8.60 24.07 -8.97
C THR A 1089 -7.77 24.95 -9.90
N ARG A 1090 -7.72 24.62 -11.20
CA ARG A 1090 -7.02 25.43 -12.21
C ARG A 1090 -7.57 26.85 -12.29
N GLU A 1091 -8.89 26.99 -12.18
CA GLU A 1091 -9.57 28.29 -12.13
C GLU A 1091 -9.16 29.11 -10.91
N ALA A 1092 -9.16 28.50 -9.71
CA ALA A 1092 -8.74 29.18 -8.48
C ALA A 1092 -7.27 29.58 -8.51
N ALA A 1093 -6.40 28.78 -9.13
CA ALA A 1093 -4.99 29.11 -9.32
C ALA A 1093 -4.82 30.27 -10.31
N THR A 1094 -5.58 30.26 -11.41
CA THR A 1094 -5.58 31.33 -12.42
C THR A 1094 -6.04 32.66 -11.81
N ALA A 1095 -7.04 32.64 -10.92
CA ALA A 1095 -7.52 33.83 -10.22
C ALA A 1095 -6.48 34.50 -9.32
N ARG A 1096 -5.40 33.78 -8.93
CA ARG A 1096 -4.29 34.33 -8.14
C ARG A 1096 -3.17 34.93 -8.99
N ARG A 1097 -3.21 34.76 -10.32
CA ARG A 1097 -2.19 35.30 -11.23
C ARG A 1097 -2.01 36.81 -11.10
N PRO A 1098 -3.08 37.64 -10.99
CA PRO A 1098 -2.91 39.08 -10.78
C PRO A 1098 -2.20 39.45 -9.47
N GLU A 1099 -2.31 38.62 -8.41
CA GLU A 1099 -1.58 38.85 -7.14
C GLU A 1099 -0.06 38.73 -7.35
N PHE A 1100 0.37 37.73 -8.13
CA PHE A 1100 1.78 37.53 -8.44
C PHE A 1100 2.31 38.58 -9.42
N ASP A 1101 1.57 38.89 -10.47
CA ASP A 1101 2.00 39.88 -11.46
C ASP A 1101 2.18 41.28 -10.80
N ALA A 1102 1.28 41.66 -9.88
CA ALA A 1102 1.44 42.89 -9.10
C ALA A 1102 2.67 42.85 -8.18
N TRP A 1103 2.91 41.73 -7.48
CA TRP A 1103 4.11 41.55 -6.67
C TRP A 1103 5.38 41.59 -7.52
N LEU A 1104 5.35 41.03 -8.72
CA LEU A 1104 6.48 41.02 -9.65
C LEU A 1104 6.83 42.45 -10.10
N GLU A 1105 5.84 43.24 -10.49
CA GLU A 1105 6.01 44.65 -10.88
C GLU A 1105 6.52 45.54 -9.73
N GLU A 1106 6.25 45.18 -8.47
CA GLU A 1106 6.77 45.88 -7.30
C GLU A 1106 8.22 45.49 -6.92
N ASN A 1107 8.66 44.29 -7.27
CA ASN A 1107 9.93 43.71 -6.79
C ASN A 1107 10.99 43.52 -7.87
N VAL A 1108 10.63 43.63 -9.15
CA VAL A 1108 11.53 43.49 -10.30
C VAL A 1108 11.34 44.70 -11.21
N ASP A 1109 12.42 45.40 -11.53
CA ASP A 1109 12.41 46.53 -12.46
C ASP A 1109 12.23 46.01 -13.90
N GLU A 1110 11.19 46.48 -14.60
CA GLU A 1110 10.88 46.13 -16.00
C GLU A 1110 10.83 44.61 -16.29
N PRO A 1111 9.93 43.83 -15.64
CA PRO A 1111 9.92 42.38 -15.75
C PRO A 1111 9.60 41.90 -17.18
N ASP A 1112 10.42 40.98 -17.68
CA ASP A 1112 10.30 40.42 -19.03
C ASP A 1112 9.49 39.10 -19.08
N GLY A 1113 9.49 38.42 -20.24
CA GLY A 1113 8.78 37.16 -20.41
C GLY A 1113 9.35 35.99 -19.62
N GLU A 1114 10.65 35.99 -19.30
CA GLU A 1114 11.28 34.95 -18.49
C GLU A 1114 11.03 35.19 -16.99
N ASP A 1115 11.06 36.44 -16.54
CA ASP A 1115 10.74 36.80 -15.14
C ASP A 1115 9.32 36.37 -14.75
N ARG A 1116 8.37 36.49 -15.69
CA ARG A 1116 6.97 36.10 -15.50
C ARG A 1116 6.74 34.61 -15.31
N ILE A 1117 7.76 33.79 -15.58
CA ILE A 1117 7.72 32.32 -15.44
C ILE A 1117 8.93 31.77 -14.66
N ASP A 1118 9.69 32.63 -13.97
CA ASP A 1118 10.87 32.19 -13.22
C ASP A 1118 10.45 31.44 -11.92
N PRO A 1119 10.83 30.16 -11.76
CA PRO A 1119 10.50 29.39 -10.57
C PRO A 1119 11.06 29.98 -9.26
N GLN A 1120 12.19 30.70 -9.32
CA GLN A 1120 12.80 31.35 -8.16
C GLN A 1120 11.97 32.54 -7.68
N LEU A 1121 11.37 33.30 -8.61
CA LEU A 1121 10.49 34.41 -8.29
C LEU A 1121 9.16 33.91 -7.71
N PHE A 1122 8.64 32.79 -8.19
CA PHE A 1122 7.47 32.14 -7.59
C PHE A 1122 7.72 31.73 -6.13
N GLN A 1123 8.90 31.18 -5.81
CA GLN A 1123 9.27 30.83 -4.43
C GLN A 1123 9.39 32.06 -3.53
N ARG A 1124 9.96 33.16 -4.04
CA ARG A 1124 10.05 34.43 -3.31
C ARG A 1124 8.67 35.02 -3.03
N TRP A 1125 7.77 35.00 -4.01
CA TRP A 1125 6.39 35.42 -3.83
C TRP A 1125 5.68 34.57 -2.76
N GLN A 1126 5.78 33.24 -2.84
CA GLN A 1126 5.19 32.34 -1.83
C GLN A 1126 5.72 32.65 -0.42
N ALA A 1127 7.01 32.93 -0.28
CA ALA A 1127 7.63 33.29 1.01
C ALA A 1127 7.14 34.66 1.55
N SER A 1128 6.69 35.56 0.68
CA SER A 1128 6.13 36.86 1.07
C SER A 1128 4.69 36.79 1.60
N LEU A 1129 3.98 35.68 1.33
CA LEU A 1129 2.59 35.51 1.78
C LEU A 1129 2.51 35.42 3.32
N PRO A 1130 1.45 35.98 3.95
CA PRO A 1130 1.27 35.92 5.40
C PRO A 1130 1.27 34.48 5.91
N ARG A 1131 2.24 34.13 6.77
CA ARG A 1131 2.23 32.83 7.46
C ARG A 1131 1.11 32.81 8.48
N ARG A 1132 0.22 31.81 8.41
CA ARG A 1132 -0.72 31.51 9.50
C ARG A 1132 0.09 31.19 10.75
N GLU A 1133 0.00 32.04 11.77
CA GLU A 1133 0.56 31.75 13.08
C GLU A 1133 -0.07 30.46 13.63
N SER A 1134 0.76 29.46 13.92
CA SER A 1134 0.33 28.28 14.65
C SER A 1134 -0.15 28.72 16.04
N PRO A 1135 -1.26 28.14 16.56
CA PRO A 1135 -1.76 28.50 17.88
C PRO A 1135 -0.65 28.34 18.94
N GLU A 1136 -0.59 29.30 19.86
CA GLU A 1136 0.38 29.34 20.95
C GLU A 1136 0.47 27.99 21.67
N THR A 1137 1.69 27.54 21.92
CA THR A 1137 1.93 26.27 22.60
C THR A 1137 1.52 26.40 24.07
N PRO A 1138 0.67 25.49 24.61
CA PRO A 1138 0.27 25.55 26.01
C PRO A 1138 1.47 25.42 26.96
N PRO A 1139 1.39 25.92 28.20
CA PRO A 1139 2.51 25.94 29.14
C PRO A 1139 3.10 24.53 29.38
N GLU A 1140 4.43 24.41 29.29
CA GLU A 1140 5.15 23.14 29.48
C GLU A 1140 5.38 22.77 30.96
N LEU A 1141 5.10 23.70 31.89
CA LEU A 1141 5.45 23.59 33.31
C LEU A 1141 4.29 23.98 34.22
N PHE A 1142 3.97 23.09 35.16
CA PHE A 1142 2.90 23.24 36.16
C PHE A 1142 3.51 23.25 37.56
N ASN A 1143 3.31 24.32 38.33
CA ASN A 1143 3.73 24.36 39.72
C ASN A 1143 2.81 23.47 40.58
N VAL A 1144 3.38 22.63 41.44
CA VAL A 1144 2.63 21.66 42.24
C VAL A 1144 3.04 21.64 43.71
N HIS A 1145 2.12 21.17 44.55
CA HIS A 1145 2.34 20.81 45.95
C HIS A 1145 2.40 19.29 46.10
N LEU A 1146 3.40 18.77 46.80
CA LEU A 1146 3.54 17.32 47.06
C LEU A 1146 2.54 16.86 48.13
N THR A 1147 1.87 15.73 47.91
CA THR A 1147 0.83 15.20 48.81
C THR A 1147 1.10 13.77 49.29
N GLY A 1148 1.53 12.86 48.40
CA GLY A 1148 1.81 11.45 48.74
C GLY A 1148 3.27 11.03 48.55
N THR A 1149 4.20 11.98 48.41
CA THR A 1149 5.63 11.70 48.32
C THR A 1149 6.47 12.75 49.04
N ASN A 1150 7.64 12.35 49.54
CA ASN A 1150 8.64 13.24 50.11
C ASN A 1150 9.62 13.80 49.07
N GLY A 1151 9.47 13.43 47.79
CA GLY A 1151 10.29 13.92 46.69
C GLY A 1151 11.70 13.31 46.61
N HIS A 1152 12.04 12.31 47.43
CA HIS A 1152 13.41 11.76 47.45
C HIS A 1152 13.86 11.14 46.12
N ARG A 1153 12.95 10.60 45.30
CA ARG A 1153 13.31 10.03 43.98
C ARG A 1153 13.56 11.10 42.92
N GLN A 1154 13.35 12.38 43.24
CA GLN A 1154 13.53 13.57 42.39
C GLN A 1154 12.64 13.64 41.14
N ARG A 1155 12.25 12.51 40.57
CA ARG A 1155 11.50 12.34 39.33
C ARG A 1155 10.45 11.26 39.53
N TYR A 1156 9.21 11.56 39.20
CA TYR A 1156 8.11 10.61 39.25
C TYR A 1156 7.29 10.69 37.96
N ALA A 1157 7.00 9.55 37.35
CA ALA A 1157 6.01 9.46 36.29
C ALA A 1157 4.64 9.80 36.88
N VAL A 1158 3.93 10.75 36.26
CA VAL A 1158 2.58 11.13 36.71
C VAL A 1158 1.61 11.19 35.55
N ILE A 1159 0.34 10.95 35.87
CA ILE A 1159 -0.82 11.11 35.02
C ILE A 1159 -1.76 12.15 35.66
N PRO A 1160 -2.33 13.08 34.87
CA PRO A 1160 -3.22 14.10 35.40
C PRO A 1160 -4.63 13.53 35.61
N ILE A 1161 -5.24 13.86 36.74
CA ILE A 1161 -6.65 13.61 37.06
C ILE A 1161 -7.29 14.93 37.44
N GLU A 1162 -8.33 15.30 36.71
CA GLU A 1162 -9.12 16.50 36.99
C GLU A 1162 -10.00 16.29 38.22
N ASP A 1163 -9.96 17.27 39.12
CA ASP A 1163 -10.77 17.35 40.34
C ASP A 1163 -11.21 18.80 40.56
N GLY A 1164 -12.35 19.18 39.98
CA GLY A 1164 -12.85 20.56 39.99
C GLY A 1164 -11.89 21.55 39.31
N ASP A 1165 -11.40 22.53 40.06
CA ASP A 1165 -10.45 23.55 39.59
C ASP A 1165 -8.98 23.20 39.91
N ARG A 1166 -8.72 21.96 40.35
CA ARG A 1166 -7.39 21.42 40.63
C ARG A 1166 -7.07 20.24 39.73
N THR A 1167 -5.78 20.04 39.49
CA THR A 1167 -5.27 18.84 38.82
C THR A 1167 -4.48 18.01 39.82
N ARG A 1168 -4.95 16.79 40.09
CA ARG A 1168 -4.24 15.79 40.91
C ARG A 1168 -3.30 15.01 40.01
N TRP A 1169 -2.05 14.86 40.43
CA TRP A 1169 -1.00 14.16 39.70
C TRP A 1169 -0.73 12.82 40.38
N LEU A 1170 -1.21 11.75 39.76
CA LEU A 1170 -1.10 10.39 40.29
C LEU A 1170 0.01 9.63 39.59
N ASP A 1171 0.66 8.74 40.31
CA ASP A 1171 1.41 7.64 39.73
C ASP A 1171 0.48 6.75 38.86
N PRO A 1172 0.95 6.14 37.76
CA PRO A 1172 0.15 5.21 36.96
C PRO A 1172 -0.47 4.04 37.75
N ALA A 1173 0.12 3.67 38.89
CA ALA A 1173 -0.41 2.69 39.83
C ALA A 1173 -1.57 3.23 40.71
N GLY A 1174 -1.96 4.50 40.54
CA GLY A 1174 -3.09 5.12 41.24
C GLY A 1174 -2.73 5.84 42.54
N PHE A 1175 -1.45 6.00 42.89
CA PHE A 1175 -1.06 6.73 44.10
C PHE A 1175 -0.93 8.23 43.82
N GLU A 1176 -1.62 9.08 44.59
CA GLU A 1176 -1.48 10.53 44.46
C GLU A 1176 -0.10 10.99 44.92
N LEU A 1177 0.59 11.77 44.09
CA LEU A 1177 1.93 12.28 44.40
C LEU A 1177 1.94 13.79 44.61
N ALA A 1178 1.16 14.54 43.84
CA ALA A 1178 1.12 16.00 43.91
C ALA A 1178 -0.20 16.60 43.41
N VAL A 1179 -0.43 17.88 43.67
CA VAL A 1179 -1.61 18.65 43.21
C VAL A 1179 -1.18 20.03 42.71
N SER A 1180 -1.75 20.50 41.59
CA SER A 1180 -1.61 21.89 41.11
C SER A 1180 -2.96 22.61 41.11
N ASP A 1181 -2.92 23.91 41.36
CA ASP A 1181 -4.06 24.81 41.16
C ASP A 1181 -4.19 25.17 39.66
N GLY A 1182 -5.42 25.15 39.14
CA GLY A 1182 -5.73 25.51 37.75
C GLY A 1182 -6.28 24.34 36.92
N ARG A 1183 -7.19 24.69 35.98
CA ARG A 1183 -7.71 23.76 34.97
C ARG A 1183 -6.70 23.51 33.86
N LYS A 1184 -6.83 22.35 33.25
CA LYS A 1184 -6.12 21.96 32.04
C LYS A 1184 -6.36 22.96 30.88
N PRO A 1185 -5.35 23.29 30.06
CA PRO A 1185 -5.55 24.10 28.86
C PRO A 1185 -6.53 23.43 27.87
N GLU A 1186 -7.40 24.21 27.21
CA GLU A 1186 -8.29 23.71 26.15
C GLU A 1186 -7.50 23.10 24.97
N GLY A 1187 -8.00 22.01 24.37
CA GLY A 1187 -7.35 21.32 23.24
C GLY A 1187 -6.22 20.33 23.60
N TRP A 1188 -5.96 20.10 24.89
CA TRP A 1188 -4.84 19.27 25.36
C TRP A 1188 -5.25 17.78 25.45
N SER A 1189 -4.50 16.85 24.85
CA SER A 1189 -4.72 15.39 25.00
C SER A 1189 -3.81 14.84 26.12
N PRO A 1190 -4.32 14.67 27.36
CA PRO A 1190 -3.48 14.45 28.52
C PRO A 1190 -2.92 13.04 28.57
N PHE A 1191 -3.66 12.05 28.06
CA PHE A 1191 -3.24 10.66 28.15
C PHE A 1191 -2.32 10.23 27.00
N ARG A 1192 -2.23 11.00 25.90
CA ARG A 1192 -1.21 10.77 24.84
C ARG A 1192 0.15 11.39 25.15
N SER A 1193 0.16 12.43 25.98
CA SER A 1193 1.39 13.06 26.45
C SER A 1193 1.85 12.40 27.73
N ASP A 1194 3.13 12.56 28.06
CA ASP A 1194 3.64 12.05 29.32
C ASP A 1194 4.15 13.16 30.21
N PHE A 1195 3.89 12.99 31.48
CA PHE A 1195 4.23 13.96 32.50
C PHE A 1195 5.19 13.38 33.51
N GLU A 1196 6.04 14.26 34.01
CA GLU A 1196 7.06 13.96 35.01
C GLU A 1196 7.02 15.03 36.10
N LEU A 1197 6.73 14.61 37.32
CA LEU A 1197 6.92 15.40 38.51
C LEU A 1197 8.42 15.48 38.81
N ARG A 1198 8.97 16.69 38.80
CA ARG A 1198 10.36 17.00 39.12
C ARG A 1198 10.43 17.80 40.41
N THR A 1199 11.26 17.35 41.34
CA THR A 1199 11.47 18.03 42.63
C THR A 1199 12.93 18.46 42.75
N ALA A 1200 13.19 19.77 42.71
CA ALA A 1200 14.53 20.35 42.83
C ALA A 1200 14.52 21.51 43.84
N ALA A 1201 15.46 21.50 44.79
CA ALA A 1201 15.79 22.62 45.68
C ALA A 1201 14.59 23.42 46.26
N ARG A 1202 13.64 22.71 46.90
CA ARG A 1202 12.39 23.24 47.54
C ARG A 1202 11.26 23.66 46.61
N GLN A 1203 11.35 23.42 45.30
CA GLN A 1203 10.23 23.60 44.36
C GLN A 1203 9.90 22.28 43.65
N ALA A 1204 8.60 22.00 43.52
CA ALA A 1204 8.07 20.85 42.79
C ALA A 1204 7.26 21.35 41.61
N ALA A 1205 7.55 20.81 40.43
CA ALA A 1205 6.84 21.15 39.20
C ALA A 1205 6.60 19.88 38.39
N VAL A 1206 5.45 19.81 37.72
CA VAL A 1206 5.21 18.80 36.70
C VAL A 1206 5.53 19.40 35.35
N VAL A 1207 6.31 18.67 34.57
CA VAL A 1207 6.64 19.05 33.19
C VAL A 1207 6.09 18.02 32.23
N ARG A 1208 5.70 18.47 31.04
CA ARG A 1208 5.42 17.56 29.93
C ARG A 1208 6.74 17.02 29.39
N ALA A 1209 7.04 15.77 29.68
CA ALA A 1209 8.30 15.11 29.30
C ALA A 1209 8.28 14.58 27.85
N PHE A 1210 7.10 14.32 27.29
CA PHE A 1210 6.93 13.87 25.91
C PHE A 1210 5.63 14.39 25.29
N ARG A 1211 5.71 14.76 24.01
CA ARG A 1211 4.60 15.14 23.15
C ARG A 1211 4.67 14.27 21.87
N PRO A 1212 3.58 13.58 21.49
CA PRO A 1212 3.51 12.86 20.22
C PRO A 1212 3.76 13.80 19.04
N ALA A 1213 4.39 13.28 17.97
CA ALA A 1213 4.70 14.03 16.76
C ALA A 1213 3.46 14.36 15.91
#